data_AF-A0A3R6N0F6-F1
#
_entry.id   AF-A0A3R6N0F6-F1
#
_cell.length_a   1.000
_cell.length_b   1.000
_cell.length_c   1.000
_cell.angle_alpha   90.00
_cell.angle_beta   90.00
_cell.angle_gamma   90.00
#
_symmetry.space_group_name_H-M   'P 1'
#
loop_
_entity.id
_entity.type
_entity.pdbx_description
1 polymer ?
#
loop_
_entity_poly.entity_id
_entity_poly.type
_entity_poly.pdbx_seq_one_letter_code
_entity_poly.pdbx_strand_id
1 'polypeptide(L)'
;MKKKFIAWLCATSLLVCGTTAPATADAAKKPVSLSKTSLTMKSGASKTLKLKKTSGVKIRSQKFISTNKKVAAVTAKGKVTAKTAGKAVIKVTVKFTSAKATKKTTLKCKVSVIAKNANDCVSTTSASPDVKATNAPGANTTTTPGSSNKPKATITPSGSNGSNSTNTSDNNNEPADFRAPGLYSSKDHTTQLKSWDQLVSDGDIKLVKVVNSGYTCIHTCAKDLSGELVISKDISSIGTSAFEDCSGLTSFTIPNSVISIGSSAFKNCVSLTSINIPNSITSIGNYAFEDCDSLTSINIPNSVISIGISAFYDCDSLISFNIPDSISTIRDYTFGHCYRLTSINIPDSITSIEDYAFCDCSNLTSINIPDSVSKIGFYAFINCSSLTSINIPDSITSIEDYAFCDCSNLTSVKLSKNNISFTRYTFDNTPWWNNFCKGKDFVIFNNILLKYNINDNTDSSSVNIPDNISVIGEYAFKDCDELHSINIPNSVSKIEYGAFAHCNKLTSINISNSISTIEDYTFSYCDSLTSINIPDTITSIGDSAFYGCSGLTSINIPDSITSIGKSAFYDCSGLTSINIPDGVSKIEDSTFSYCSSLTSINIPDTITSIGNSAFCGCTGLTSTTIPNSVISIGNEAFYNCSELTSINIPDSVSKIGLYAFTATPWWNNLCEGKDFVIFNNILLEYNIKDNTECFSINIPDGVTAIGDFAFTGCTGLTSITIPNSVTSIGNDAFTGCSGLTSITIPNSVISIGDDAFANCSRLTSITIPSSVTSIGNSVFYRCSGLISITIPSGVTSIGNSAFYGCSGLTAINIPDSVTFIGDHAFDGCSNLTSITLPNGFITI
;
A
#
# COMPACT_ATOMS: atom_id res chain seq x y z
N MET A 1 -9.27 24.04 36.76
CA MET A 1 -9.88 25.30 37.23
C MET A 1 -10.53 26.04 36.04
N LYS A 2 -10.65 27.37 36.06
CA LYS A 2 -11.21 28.26 35.01
C LYS A 2 -10.52 28.01 33.64
N LYS A 3 -11.10 28.11 32.42
CA LYS A 3 -12.35 28.68 31.83
C LYS A 3 -12.27 30.16 31.34
N LYS A 4 -12.65 30.40 30.06
CA LYS A 4 -12.67 31.67 29.26
C LYS A 4 -11.28 32.08 28.69
N PHE A 5 -11.12 32.93 27.66
CA PHE A 5 -11.95 33.91 26.90
C PHE A 5 -12.11 33.49 25.39
N ILE A 6 -13.23 33.71 24.65
CA ILE A 6 -13.86 34.93 24.06
C ILE A 6 -13.05 35.49 22.85
N ALA A 7 -13.53 35.72 21.61
CA ALA A 7 -14.84 35.75 20.90
C ALA A 7 -15.52 37.12 20.63
N TRP A 8 -15.38 37.67 19.40
CA TRP A 8 -16.16 38.77 18.76
C TRP A 8 -15.66 38.96 17.30
N LEU A 9 -16.34 39.51 16.26
CA LEU A 9 -17.67 40.12 15.96
C LEU A 9 -18.18 39.49 14.61
N CYS A 10 -19.47 39.27 14.32
CA CYS A 10 -20.53 40.19 13.81
C CYS A 10 -20.20 40.99 12.53
N ALA A 11 -21.10 41.23 11.55
CA ALA A 11 -22.45 40.67 11.25
C ALA A 11 -23.00 41.18 9.87
N THR A 12 -24.12 40.60 9.40
CA THR A 12 -24.97 41.02 8.24
C THR A 12 -24.36 40.79 6.83
N SER A 13 -25.12 40.64 5.74
CA SER A 13 -26.56 40.86 5.48
C SER A 13 -27.28 39.67 4.75
N LEU A 14 -28.28 39.90 3.87
CA LEU A 14 -29.36 38.93 3.56
C LEU A 14 -29.55 38.56 2.06
N LEU A 15 -29.87 37.28 1.84
CA LEU A 15 -30.69 36.66 0.75
C LEU A 15 -30.19 36.61 -0.73
N VAL A 16 -30.03 35.36 -1.21
CA VAL A 16 -30.54 34.78 -2.49
C VAL A 16 -30.03 35.40 -3.81
N CYS A 17 -29.45 34.66 -4.76
CA CYS A 17 -29.60 33.22 -5.09
C CYS A 17 -28.38 32.35 -4.66
N GLY A 18 -28.12 31.12 -5.14
CA GLY A 18 -28.82 30.31 -6.17
C GLY A 18 -28.45 28.82 -6.19
N THR A 19 -27.92 28.32 -7.30
CA THR A 19 -27.64 26.89 -7.57
C THR A 19 -26.25 26.47 -7.08
N THR A 20 -26.16 25.40 -6.27
CA THR A 20 -24.96 25.07 -5.48
C THR A 20 -24.39 23.66 -5.70
N ALA A 21 -23.07 23.60 -5.82
CA ALA A 21 -22.18 22.50 -5.42
C ALA A 21 -21.10 23.09 -4.47
N PRO A 22 -20.10 22.34 -3.97
CA PRO A 22 -20.19 21.09 -3.20
C PRO A 22 -19.50 21.23 -1.81
N ALA A 23 -18.75 20.21 -1.36
CA ALA A 23 -17.81 20.20 -0.22
C ALA A 23 -18.38 20.27 1.23
N THR A 24 -17.48 20.29 2.21
CA THR A 24 -17.68 19.92 3.65
C THR A 24 -16.82 20.84 4.56
N ALA A 25 -16.73 20.74 5.90
CA ALA A 25 -17.08 19.74 6.92
C ALA A 25 -17.26 20.43 8.32
N ASP A 26 -17.34 19.80 9.51
CA ASP A 26 -17.55 18.40 9.93
C ASP A 26 -18.41 18.31 11.23
N ALA A 27 -17.80 18.01 12.39
CA ALA A 27 -18.47 17.30 13.48
C ALA A 27 -19.06 18.16 14.60
N ALA A 28 -20.38 18.05 14.77
CA ALA A 28 -21.03 18.27 16.06
C ALA A 28 -22.19 17.27 16.27
N LYS A 29 -22.06 16.42 17.30
CA LYS A 29 -22.98 15.31 17.67
C LYS A 29 -24.49 15.65 17.54
N LYS A 30 -25.11 15.33 16.40
CA LYS A 30 -26.57 15.36 16.20
C LYS A 30 -27.02 14.14 15.37
N PRO A 31 -27.92 13.28 15.89
CA PRO A 31 -28.48 12.17 15.10
C PRO A 31 -29.63 12.65 14.21
N VAL A 32 -30.06 11.75 13.29
CA VAL A 32 -31.36 11.70 12.55
C VAL A 32 -31.42 12.42 11.20
N SER A 33 -32.10 11.94 10.13
CA SER A 33 -32.57 10.60 9.67
C SER A 33 -33.45 10.75 8.41
N LEU A 34 -33.63 9.66 7.65
CA LEU A 34 -34.79 9.34 6.78
C LEU A 34 -35.06 10.20 5.52
N SER A 35 -35.08 9.53 4.36
CA SER A 35 -35.29 10.08 3.02
C SER A 35 -36.73 10.54 2.67
N LYS A 36 -37.59 10.77 3.67
CA LYS A 36 -38.85 11.56 3.57
C LYS A 36 -39.13 12.20 4.93
N THR A 37 -38.64 13.42 5.13
CA THR A 37 -38.50 14.11 6.43
C THR A 37 -39.80 14.67 7.04
N SER A 38 -40.98 14.41 6.48
CA SER A 38 -42.24 14.95 7.00
C SER A 38 -43.48 14.12 6.65
N LEU A 39 -44.54 14.26 7.47
CA LEU A 39 -45.78 13.50 7.35
C LEU A 39 -47.01 14.33 7.74
N THR A 40 -47.95 14.52 6.81
CA THR A 40 -49.23 15.19 7.10
C THR A 40 -50.23 14.23 7.74
N MET A 41 -50.92 14.69 8.79
CA MET A 41 -51.95 13.93 9.52
C MET A 41 -53.15 14.84 9.87
N LYS A 42 -54.36 14.27 9.95
CA LYS A 42 -55.54 14.94 10.54
C LYS A 42 -55.44 14.90 12.08
N SER A 43 -56.21 15.75 12.78
CA SER A 43 -56.27 15.72 14.25
C SER A 43 -56.74 14.35 14.76
N GLY A 44 -56.23 13.89 15.91
CA GLY A 44 -56.56 12.59 16.50
C GLY A 44 -56.03 11.35 15.74
N ALA A 45 -55.64 11.49 14.48
CA ALA A 45 -55.18 10.37 13.66
C ALA A 45 -53.85 9.80 14.17
N SER A 46 -53.72 8.47 14.09
CA SER A 46 -52.53 7.72 14.48
C SER A 46 -51.91 6.98 13.30
N LYS A 47 -50.58 6.95 13.19
CA LYS A 47 -49.82 6.24 12.15
C LYS A 47 -48.63 5.50 12.78
N THR A 48 -48.19 4.43 12.12
CA THR A 48 -47.08 3.57 12.58
C THR A 48 -45.93 3.63 11.60
N LEU A 49 -44.72 3.91 12.10
CA LEU A 49 -43.47 3.92 11.34
C LEU A 49 -42.84 2.53 11.40
N LYS A 50 -42.64 1.86 10.25
CA LYS A 50 -41.91 0.59 10.17
C LYS A 50 -40.58 0.79 9.44
N LEU A 51 -39.46 0.53 10.12
CA LEU A 51 -38.14 0.39 9.49
C LEU A 51 -38.12 -0.92 8.70
N LYS A 52 -37.93 -0.88 7.37
CA LYS A 52 -37.56 -2.09 6.63
C LYS A 52 -36.03 -2.24 6.72
N LYS A 53 -35.60 -3.40 7.19
CA LYS A 53 -34.20 -3.81 7.33
C LYS A 53 -33.86 -4.92 6.34
N THR A 54 -32.58 -5.02 6.01
CA THR A 54 -31.98 -6.07 5.18
C THR A 54 -31.60 -7.28 6.07
N SER A 55 -31.27 -8.43 5.45
CA SER A 55 -30.27 -9.35 6.04
C SER A 55 -28.92 -8.61 6.19
N GLY A 56 -27.99 -9.08 7.02
CA GLY A 56 -26.97 -8.25 7.67
C GLY A 56 -27.36 -7.63 9.03
N VAL A 57 -28.37 -6.77 9.20
CA VAL A 57 -28.32 -5.86 10.39
C VAL A 57 -29.22 -6.21 11.61
N LYS A 58 -28.64 -6.65 12.75
CA LYS A 58 -29.30 -6.81 14.08
C LYS A 58 -29.54 -5.48 14.80
N ILE A 59 -30.78 -5.21 15.23
CA ILE A 59 -31.15 -3.97 15.97
C ILE A 59 -31.29 -4.29 17.47
N ARG A 60 -30.45 -3.65 18.31
CA ARG A 60 -30.49 -3.78 19.78
C ARG A 60 -31.54 -2.89 20.44
N SER A 61 -31.74 -1.67 19.92
CA SER A 61 -32.78 -0.75 20.39
C SER A 61 -33.06 0.38 19.39
N GLN A 62 -34.21 1.05 19.55
CA GLN A 62 -34.62 2.18 18.71
C GLN A 62 -35.39 3.22 19.55
N LYS A 63 -35.27 4.50 19.20
CA LYS A 63 -35.97 5.62 19.86
C LYS A 63 -36.54 6.55 18.80
N PHE A 64 -37.84 6.78 18.88
CA PHE A 64 -38.57 7.74 18.05
C PHE A 64 -38.83 9.00 18.88
N ILE A 65 -38.60 10.18 18.31
CA ILE A 65 -38.69 11.48 18.98
C ILE A 65 -39.44 12.45 18.06
N SER A 66 -40.49 13.10 18.53
CA SER A 66 -41.01 14.29 17.83
C SER A 66 -40.21 15.52 18.25
N THR A 67 -39.73 16.30 17.30
CA THR A 67 -39.25 17.68 17.57
C THR A 67 -40.36 18.73 17.34
N ASN A 68 -41.58 18.30 17.02
CA ASN A 68 -42.72 19.16 16.72
C ASN A 68 -43.82 19.03 17.79
N LYS A 69 -44.19 20.16 18.41
CA LYS A 69 -45.19 20.26 19.49
C LYS A 69 -46.63 19.92 19.07
N LYS A 70 -46.94 19.75 17.78
CA LYS A 70 -48.28 19.36 17.27
C LYS A 70 -48.57 17.85 17.38
N VAL A 71 -47.59 17.05 17.80
CA VAL A 71 -47.72 15.60 18.02
C VAL A 71 -48.16 15.34 19.47
N ALA A 72 -49.21 14.54 19.68
CA ALA A 72 -49.75 14.22 21.00
C ALA A 72 -48.85 13.26 21.79
N ALA A 73 -48.37 12.20 21.12
CA ALA A 73 -47.44 11.24 21.69
C ALA A 73 -46.66 10.51 20.59
N VAL A 74 -45.46 10.03 20.93
CA VAL A 74 -44.64 9.10 20.13
C VAL A 74 -44.17 7.98 21.04
N THR A 75 -44.45 6.73 20.70
CA THR A 75 -44.00 5.56 21.48
C THR A 75 -42.64 5.04 20.98
N ALA A 76 -41.89 4.35 21.85
CA ALA A 76 -40.64 3.68 21.46
C ALA A 76 -40.82 2.60 20.37
N LYS A 77 -42.07 2.16 20.12
CA LYS A 77 -42.45 1.23 19.04
C LYS A 77 -42.88 1.95 17.74
N GLY A 78 -42.68 3.27 17.63
CA GLY A 78 -42.90 4.03 16.39
C GLY A 78 -44.35 4.39 16.06
N LYS A 79 -45.27 4.30 17.03
CA LYS A 79 -46.65 4.80 16.88
C LYS A 79 -46.68 6.30 17.20
N VAL A 80 -47.27 7.10 16.30
CA VAL A 80 -47.33 8.56 16.35
C VAL A 80 -48.80 8.99 16.26
N THR A 81 -49.27 9.85 17.17
CA THR A 81 -50.63 10.40 17.15
C THR A 81 -50.61 11.93 17.10
N ALA A 82 -51.44 12.56 16.26
CA ALA A 82 -51.52 14.02 16.15
C ALA A 82 -52.43 14.65 17.22
N LYS A 83 -52.00 15.78 17.82
CA LYS A 83 -52.84 16.60 18.71
C LYS A 83 -53.70 17.58 17.93
N THR A 84 -53.21 18.06 16.79
CA THR A 84 -53.91 18.92 15.83
C THR A 84 -53.51 18.55 14.40
N ALA A 85 -54.32 18.91 13.41
CA ALA A 85 -54.04 18.61 12.01
C ALA A 85 -52.79 19.38 11.49
N GLY A 86 -51.98 18.73 10.65
CA GLY A 86 -50.84 19.36 9.99
C GLY A 86 -49.68 18.43 9.67
N LYS A 87 -48.55 19.03 9.28
CA LYS A 87 -47.29 18.37 8.87
C LYS A 87 -46.39 18.16 10.08
N ALA A 88 -46.22 16.91 10.50
CA ALA A 88 -45.34 16.51 11.60
C ALA A 88 -43.94 16.12 11.09
N VAL A 89 -42.92 16.33 11.92
CA VAL A 89 -41.52 15.95 11.68
C VAL A 89 -41.10 15.01 12.81
N ILE A 90 -40.78 13.76 12.47
CA ILE A 90 -40.46 12.70 13.42
C ILE A 90 -39.01 12.25 13.20
N LYS A 91 -38.26 12.22 14.29
CA LYS A 91 -36.86 11.83 14.36
C LYS A 91 -36.72 10.38 14.81
N VAL A 92 -35.84 9.60 14.18
CA VAL A 92 -35.57 8.19 14.54
C VAL A 92 -34.08 7.96 14.78
N THR A 93 -33.76 7.35 15.93
CA THR A 93 -32.41 6.93 16.33
C THR A 93 -32.42 5.43 16.57
N VAL A 94 -31.39 4.70 16.11
CA VAL A 94 -31.28 3.24 16.21
C VAL A 94 -29.91 2.86 16.79
N LYS A 95 -29.85 1.80 17.59
CA LYS A 95 -28.61 1.15 18.05
C LYS A 95 -28.60 -0.31 17.61
N PHE A 96 -27.45 -0.80 17.17
CA PHE A 96 -27.23 -2.16 16.67
C PHE A 96 -26.47 -3.01 17.70
N THR A 97 -26.25 -4.28 17.39
CA THR A 97 -25.43 -5.21 18.19
C THR A 97 -24.20 -5.64 17.39
N SER A 98 -23.03 -5.62 18.04
CA SER A 98 -21.72 -6.15 17.59
C SER A 98 -21.14 -5.66 16.24
N ALA A 99 -20.12 -4.80 16.35
CA ALA A 99 -18.92 -4.64 15.50
C ALA A 99 -19.03 -4.43 13.97
N LYS A 100 -19.76 -5.27 13.23
CA LYS A 100 -19.51 -5.46 11.79
C LYS A 100 -20.64 -4.81 10.97
N ALA A 101 -20.49 -3.52 10.64
CA ALA A 101 -21.51 -2.73 9.92
C ALA A 101 -20.93 -1.73 8.90
N THR A 102 -19.76 -2.04 8.33
CA THR A 102 -18.93 -1.19 7.46
C THR A 102 -19.42 -1.11 6.00
N LYS A 103 -20.66 -0.61 5.78
CA LYS A 103 -21.12 0.03 4.52
C LYS A 103 -22.46 0.76 4.76
N LYS A 104 -22.79 1.77 3.95
CA LYS A 104 -23.96 2.69 4.09
C LYS A 104 -25.33 1.94 4.14
N THR A 105 -25.71 1.43 5.31
CA THR A 105 -26.99 0.72 5.50
C THR A 105 -28.16 1.69 5.44
N THR A 106 -28.77 1.83 4.26
CA THR A 106 -29.89 2.74 4.02
C THR A 106 -31.21 2.17 4.55
N LEU A 107 -31.45 2.30 5.86
CA LEU A 107 -32.72 1.94 6.49
C LEU A 107 -33.86 2.85 6.03
N LYS A 108 -34.69 2.36 5.10
CA LYS A 108 -35.89 3.05 4.60
C LYS A 108 -37.07 2.79 5.56
N CYS A 109 -37.52 3.81 6.30
CA CYS A 109 -38.83 3.76 6.95
C CYS A 109 -39.94 3.75 5.90
N LYS A 110 -40.78 2.72 5.91
CA LYS A 110 -42.10 2.79 5.26
C LYS A 110 -43.10 3.38 6.24
N VAL A 111 -43.71 4.50 5.86
CA VAL A 111 -44.90 5.02 6.55
C VAL A 111 -46.10 4.25 6.01
N SER A 112 -46.69 3.36 6.80
CA SER A 112 -47.96 2.74 6.47
C SER A 112 -49.10 3.55 7.09
N VAL A 113 -50.03 4.03 6.26
CA VAL A 113 -51.29 4.60 6.74
C VAL A 113 -52.25 3.45 6.98
N ILE A 114 -52.50 3.13 8.25
CA ILE A 114 -53.63 2.29 8.64
C ILE A 114 -54.76 3.25 9.02
N ALA A 115 -55.78 3.36 8.17
CA ALA A 115 -56.95 4.17 8.44
C ALA A 115 -57.86 3.45 9.46
N LYS A 116 -57.45 3.46 10.73
CA LYS A 116 -58.33 3.01 11.82
C LYS A 116 -59.45 4.02 12.06
N ASN A 117 -60.56 3.79 11.36
CA ASN A 117 -61.85 3.70 12.05
C ASN A 117 -61.76 2.61 13.15
N ALA A 118 -62.73 2.56 14.05
CA ALA A 118 -62.70 1.58 15.14
C ALA A 118 -62.60 0.14 14.60
N ASN A 119 -61.55 -0.59 15.03
CA ASN A 119 -61.54 -1.99 15.50
C ASN A 119 -60.14 -2.64 15.42
N ASP A 120 -59.87 -3.54 16.37
CA ASP A 120 -58.99 -4.75 16.38
C ASP A 120 -57.48 -4.73 16.04
N CYS A 121 -56.65 -5.04 17.05
CA CYS A 121 -55.62 -6.11 17.08
C CYS A 121 -54.46 -6.17 16.01
N VAL A 122 -53.32 -6.88 16.15
CA VAL A 122 -52.50 -7.45 17.27
C VAL A 122 -51.04 -7.72 16.76
N SER A 123 -50.03 -7.93 17.65
CA SER A 123 -48.63 -8.46 17.42
C SER A 123 -47.67 -7.74 16.40
N THR A 124 -46.37 -7.44 16.62
CA THR A 124 -45.10 -8.20 16.87
C THR A 124 -44.62 -9.04 15.64
N THR A 125 -43.32 -9.24 15.29
CA THR A 125 -41.99 -8.92 15.92
C THR A 125 -40.80 -8.75 14.89
N SER A 126 -39.54 -8.85 15.36
CA SER A 126 -38.18 -8.86 14.74
C SER A 126 -37.89 -10.03 13.74
N ALA A 127 -36.78 -10.20 12.97
CA ALA A 127 -35.42 -9.59 12.79
C ALA A 127 -34.15 -10.32 13.38
N SER A 128 -33.24 -10.95 12.56
CA SER A 128 -31.83 -11.34 12.91
C SER A 128 -30.79 -10.25 12.45
N PRO A 129 -29.57 -10.37 11.83
CA PRO A 129 -28.51 -11.39 11.51
C PRO A 129 -26.93 -11.02 11.66
N ASP A 130 -26.10 -10.60 10.63
CA ASP A 130 -24.57 -10.72 10.42
C ASP A 130 -23.65 -9.46 10.02
N VAL A 131 -22.32 -9.62 9.67
CA VAL A 131 -21.44 -8.88 8.63
C VAL A 131 -19.85 -8.97 8.84
N LYS A 132 -19.00 -8.19 8.11
CA LYS A 132 -17.52 -8.29 7.73
C LYS A 132 -16.43 -7.45 8.51
N ALA A 133 -15.14 -7.63 8.16
CA ALA A 133 -13.88 -7.00 8.67
C ALA A 133 -13.16 -6.04 7.66
N THR A 134 -11.91 -5.59 7.91
CA THR A 134 -11.03 -4.67 7.09
C THR A 134 -9.52 -4.74 7.44
N ASN A 135 -8.60 -4.31 6.54
CA ASN A 135 -7.11 -4.50 6.57
C ASN A 135 -6.27 -3.18 6.46
N ALA A 136 -4.91 -3.26 6.41
CA ALA A 136 -3.93 -2.22 6.01
C ALA A 136 -2.57 -2.83 5.45
N PRO A 137 -1.72 -2.09 4.68
CA PRO A 137 -0.39 -2.49 4.11
C PRO A 137 0.84 -1.82 4.84
N GLY A 138 2.13 -1.90 4.46
CA GLY A 138 2.92 -2.62 3.41
C GLY A 138 4.15 -1.79 2.89
N ALA A 139 5.33 -2.40 2.58
CA ALA A 139 6.61 -1.71 2.19
C ALA A 139 7.68 -2.64 1.54
N ASN A 140 8.75 -2.13 0.85
CA ASN A 140 9.99 -2.91 0.53
C ASN A 140 11.24 -2.12 -0.05
N THR A 141 12.43 -2.77 -0.01
CA THR A 141 13.77 -2.56 -0.67
C THR A 141 14.76 -1.56 -0.03
N THR A 142 16.10 -1.79 0.09
CA THR A 142 17.08 -2.26 -0.94
C THR A 142 18.41 -2.92 -0.43
N THR A 143 18.96 -3.87 -1.23
CA THR A 143 20.40 -4.20 -1.51
C THR A 143 21.42 -4.71 -0.45
N THR A 144 22.40 -5.51 -0.94
CA THR A 144 23.55 -6.08 -0.21
C THR A 144 24.89 -5.96 -0.98
N PRO A 145 26.07 -5.98 -0.31
CA PRO A 145 27.40 -6.15 -0.91
C PRO A 145 27.95 -7.59 -0.75
N GLY A 146 29.01 -7.98 -1.49
CA GLY A 146 29.59 -9.34 -1.39
C GLY A 146 30.98 -9.52 -2.03
N SER A 147 31.54 -10.74 -1.97
CA SER A 147 32.82 -11.12 -2.58
C SER A 147 33.09 -12.64 -2.45
N SER A 148 33.90 -13.34 -3.26
CA SER A 148 34.13 -13.37 -4.73
C SER A 148 35.20 -14.44 -5.05
N ASN A 149 35.21 -15.04 -6.26
CA ASN A 149 36.45 -15.55 -6.88
C ASN A 149 36.35 -15.88 -8.40
N LYS A 150 37.51 -16.13 -9.03
CA LYS A 150 37.80 -16.15 -10.50
C LYS A 150 38.00 -17.60 -11.05
N PRO A 151 38.20 -17.89 -12.38
CA PRO A 151 38.86 -17.03 -13.40
C PRO A 151 38.45 -17.09 -14.91
N LYS A 152 38.73 -15.97 -15.61
CA LYS A 152 39.01 -15.79 -17.07
C LYS A 152 37.85 -16.06 -18.07
N ALA A 153 37.76 -15.38 -19.23
CA ALA A 153 38.74 -14.53 -19.93
C ALA A 153 38.16 -13.21 -20.52
N THR A 154 39.07 -12.38 -21.07
CA THR A 154 38.92 -11.11 -21.82
C THR A 154 37.87 -11.13 -22.96
N ILE A 155 37.29 -10.02 -23.48
CA ILE A 155 37.86 -8.70 -23.89
C ILE A 155 36.87 -7.52 -23.58
N THR A 156 37.32 -6.26 -23.73
CA THR A 156 36.69 -4.96 -23.34
C THR A 156 36.23 -4.09 -24.57
N PRO A 157 35.81 -2.79 -24.45
CA PRO A 157 34.62 -2.26 -23.75
C PRO A 157 33.82 -1.13 -24.50
N SER A 158 32.51 -0.97 -24.20
CA SER A 158 31.72 0.29 -24.34
C SER A 158 30.27 0.07 -23.83
N GLY A 159 29.51 1.03 -23.29
CA GLY A 159 29.84 2.39 -22.84
C GLY A 159 28.60 3.27 -22.51
N SER A 160 28.50 3.73 -21.25
CA SER A 160 27.67 4.85 -20.72
C SER A 160 26.12 4.84 -20.78
N ASN A 161 25.52 5.42 -19.73
CA ASN A 161 24.12 5.87 -19.56
C ASN A 161 23.03 4.78 -19.44
N GLY A 162 21.94 4.98 -18.67
CA GLY A 162 21.59 6.09 -17.77
C GLY A 162 20.31 5.77 -16.97
N SER A 163 20.13 6.36 -15.78
CA SER A 163 19.10 5.98 -14.81
C SER A 163 17.75 6.68 -14.99
N ASN A 164 16.65 5.98 -14.64
CA ASN A 164 15.76 6.44 -13.56
C ASN A 164 14.80 5.33 -13.10
N SER A 165 14.24 5.48 -11.90
CA SER A 165 13.31 4.56 -11.26
C SER A 165 11.96 5.22 -10.94
N THR A 166 10.92 4.40 -10.82
CA THR A 166 9.65 4.71 -10.15
C THR A 166 9.17 3.45 -9.43
N ASN A 167 8.80 3.56 -8.15
CA ASN A 167 8.44 2.39 -7.34
C ASN A 167 6.98 1.97 -7.54
N THR A 168 6.77 0.68 -7.75
CA THR A 168 5.57 -0.07 -7.31
C THR A 168 6.01 -1.37 -6.64
N SER A 169 5.21 -1.89 -5.70
CA SER A 169 5.57 -3.04 -4.85
C SER A 169 5.50 -4.39 -5.56
N ASP A 170 5.96 -5.42 -4.84
CA ASP A 170 5.66 -6.84 -5.03
C ASP A 170 6.21 -7.51 -6.32
N ASN A 171 7.52 -7.76 -6.31
CA ASN A 171 8.19 -8.67 -7.26
C ASN A 171 8.93 -9.80 -6.52
N ASN A 172 8.24 -10.91 -6.27
CA ASN A 172 8.89 -12.18 -5.95
C ASN A 172 9.27 -12.88 -7.25
N ASN A 173 10.55 -12.89 -7.61
CA ASN A 173 11.07 -13.43 -8.87
C ASN A 173 10.70 -14.91 -9.09
N GLU A 174 9.90 -15.21 -10.11
CA GLU A 174 9.80 -16.56 -10.67
C GLU A 174 11.07 -16.92 -11.48
N PRO A 175 11.69 -18.10 -11.27
CA PRO A 175 12.64 -18.66 -12.21
C PRO A 175 11.92 -19.18 -13.47
N ALA A 176 12.39 -18.78 -14.66
CA ALA A 176 11.69 -19.04 -15.91
C ALA A 176 11.60 -20.52 -16.33
N ASP A 177 10.39 -20.92 -16.75
CA ASP A 177 10.02 -21.94 -17.76
C ASP A 177 10.91 -23.21 -17.89
N PHE A 178 10.63 -24.22 -17.05
CA PHE A 178 11.13 -25.60 -17.26
C PHE A 178 10.33 -26.34 -18.33
N ARG A 179 10.61 -26.08 -19.62
CA ARG A 179 10.02 -26.85 -20.73
C ARG A 179 10.51 -28.30 -20.76
N ALA A 180 9.58 -29.24 -20.65
CA ALA A 180 9.75 -30.61 -21.15
C ALA A 180 9.25 -30.71 -22.62
N PRO A 181 9.87 -31.54 -23.49
CA PRO A 181 9.60 -31.52 -24.92
C PRO A 181 8.27 -32.16 -25.29
N GLY A 182 7.53 -31.53 -26.22
CA GLY A 182 6.21 -31.99 -26.68
C GLY A 182 6.25 -33.06 -27.77
N LEU A 183 5.09 -33.66 -28.05
CA LEU A 183 4.84 -34.53 -29.22
C LEU A 183 3.33 -34.64 -29.53
N TYR A 184 3.05 -34.96 -30.81
CA TYR A 184 1.75 -35.28 -31.43
C TYR A 184 0.75 -34.16 -31.75
N SER A 185 0.30 -34.22 -33.02
CA SER A 185 -0.72 -33.39 -33.66
C SER A 185 -2.14 -33.97 -33.49
N SER A 186 -3.14 -33.10 -33.45
CA SER A 186 -4.55 -33.48 -33.37
C SER A 186 -5.11 -34.11 -34.66
N LYS A 187 -6.10 -35.00 -34.50
CA LYS A 187 -7.16 -35.24 -35.49
C LYS A 187 -8.42 -35.82 -34.84
N ASP A 188 -9.57 -35.36 -35.33
CA ASP A 188 -10.92 -35.91 -35.23
C ASP A 188 -11.42 -36.45 -33.87
N HIS A 189 -12.46 -35.80 -33.32
CA HIS A 189 -13.82 -36.35 -33.42
C HIS A 189 -14.89 -35.35 -32.95
N THR A 190 -16.06 -35.38 -33.60
CA THR A 190 -17.22 -34.54 -33.28
C THR A 190 -18.21 -35.25 -32.36
N THR A 191 -18.28 -34.85 -31.09
CA THR A 191 -19.36 -35.23 -30.16
C THR A 191 -19.82 -34.00 -29.38
N GLN A 192 -21.13 -33.82 -29.23
CA GLN A 192 -21.68 -32.78 -28.34
C GLN A 192 -21.50 -33.22 -26.87
N LEU A 193 -21.05 -32.29 -26.03
CA LEU A 193 -20.73 -32.55 -24.63
C LEU A 193 -21.96 -32.38 -23.72
N LYS A 194 -22.08 -33.23 -22.70
CA LYS A 194 -22.97 -33.01 -21.55
C LYS A 194 -22.49 -31.83 -20.71
N SER A 195 -23.40 -31.08 -20.07
CA SER A 195 -23.02 -30.10 -19.03
C SER A 195 -22.71 -30.78 -17.69
N TRP A 196 -22.07 -30.07 -16.76
CA TRP A 196 -21.84 -30.56 -15.40
C TRP A 196 -23.14 -30.96 -14.68
N ASP A 197 -24.24 -30.23 -14.90
CA ASP A 197 -25.56 -30.56 -14.33
C ASP A 197 -26.06 -31.94 -14.79
N GLN A 198 -25.72 -32.35 -16.02
CA GLN A 198 -26.05 -33.65 -16.61
C GLN A 198 -25.08 -34.79 -16.21
N LEU A 199 -24.04 -34.48 -15.43
CA LEU A 199 -23.20 -35.47 -14.75
C LEU A 199 -23.68 -35.66 -13.29
N VAL A 200 -24.13 -34.58 -12.65
CA VAL A 200 -24.71 -34.61 -11.29
C VAL A 200 -26.08 -35.30 -11.27
N SER A 201 -26.88 -35.20 -12.33
CA SER A 201 -28.21 -35.81 -12.42
C SER A 201 -28.22 -37.34 -12.38
N ASP A 202 -27.14 -37.99 -12.82
CA ASP A 202 -27.13 -39.43 -13.13
C ASP A 202 -26.64 -40.28 -11.94
N GLY A 203 -26.16 -39.65 -10.86
CA GLY A 203 -25.93 -40.28 -9.55
C GLY A 203 -24.53 -40.85 -9.27
N ASP A 204 -23.62 -40.85 -10.25
CA ASP A 204 -22.30 -41.50 -10.18
C ASP A 204 -21.21 -40.71 -9.40
N ILE A 205 -21.50 -40.24 -8.19
CA ILE A 205 -20.49 -39.65 -7.29
C ILE A 205 -19.67 -40.77 -6.61
N LYS A 206 -18.82 -41.45 -7.39
CA LYS A 206 -17.67 -42.25 -6.91
C LYS A 206 -16.46 -42.29 -7.85
N LEU A 207 -16.61 -42.00 -9.15
CA LEU A 207 -15.51 -41.96 -10.11
C LEU A 207 -15.73 -40.82 -11.12
N VAL A 208 -15.19 -39.64 -10.83
CA VAL A 208 -15.20 -38.53 -11.80
C VAL A 208 -14.16 -38.83 -12.89
N LYS A 209 -14.58 -39.58 -13.91
CA LYS A 209 -13.79 -39.77 -15.13
C LYS A 209 -13.82 -38.47 -15.94
N VAL A 210 -12.87 -37.58 -15.66
CA VAL A 210 -12.66 -36.36 -16.46
C VAL A 210 -12.31 -36.78 -17.89
N VAL A 211 -13.25 -36.58 -18.82
CA VAL A 211 -13.05 -36.88 -20.25
C VAL A 211 -13.57 -35.74 -21.10
N ASN A 212 -12.69 -34.80 -21.47
CA ASN A 212 -12.43 -34.58 -22.89
C ASN A 212 -11.16 -33.77 -23.20
N SER A 213 -10.81 -33.76 -24.49
CA SER A 213 -9.99 -32.76 -25.18
C SER A 213 -8.64 -32.36 -24.55
N GLY A 214 -7.63 -33.22 -24.74
CA GLY A 214 -6.23 -32.80 -24.94
C GLY A 214 -5.41 -32.21 -23.77
N TYR A 215 -6.03 -31.74 -22.70
CA TYR A 215 -5.33 -31.17 -21.55
C TYR A 215 -4.94 -32.26 -20.53
N THR A 216 -3.71 -32.21 -20.03
CA THR A 216 -3.18 -33.18 -19.04
C THR A 216 -3.33 -32.71 -17.58
N CYS A 217 -4.00 -31.58 -17.35
CA CYS A 217 -4.04 -30.87 -16.07
C CYS A 217 -5.48 -30.49 -15.66
N ILE A 218 -5.80 -30.56 -14.37
CA ILE A 218 -7.08 -30.08 -13.81
C ILE A 218 -6.97 -28.58 -13.54
N HIS A 219 -7.98 -27.80 -13.94
CA HIS A 219 -7.99 -26.34 -13.78
C HIS A 219 -9.18 -25.78 -12.97
N THR A 220 -10.26 -26.54 -12.74
CA THR A 220 -11.46 -26.06 -12.04
C THR A 220 -12.26 -27.18 -11.36
N CYS A 221 -12.66 -27.00 -10.10
CA CYS A 221 -13.64 -27.84 -9.40
C CYS A 221 -15.06 -27.22 -9.45
N ALA A 222 -16.08 -28.04 -9.16
CA ALA A 222 -17.40 -27.52 -8.79
C ALA A 222 -17.38 -27.17 -7.29
N LYS A 223 -17.66 -25.92 -6.91
CA LYS A 223 -17.45 -25.43 -5.52
C LYS A 223 -18.33 -26.10 -4.45
N ASP A 224 -19.29 -26.95 -4.84
CA ASP A 224 -20.14 -27.75 -3.95
C ASP A 224 -19.68 -29.21 -3.78
N LEU A 225 -18.48 -29.59 -4.26
CA LEU A 225 -17.94 -30.95 -4.08
C LEU A 225 -17.79 -31.30 -2.58
N SER A 226 -18.19 -32.51 -2.23
CA SER A 226 -18.13 -33.01 -0.86
C SER A 226 -17.84 -34.51 -0.75
N GLY A 227 -17.17 -34.91 0.33
CA GLY A 227 -16.76 -36.29 0.59
C GLY A 227 -15.39 -36.65 0.01
N GLU A 228 -15.23 -37.92 -0.39
CA GLU A 228 -14.00 -38.51 -0.93
C GLU A 228 -13.91 -38.33 -2.45
N LEU A 229 -12.76 -37.86 -2.96
CA LEU A 229 -12.52 -37.72 -4.40
C LEU A 229 -11.27 -38.48 -4.88
N VAL A 230 -11.45 -39.25 -5.96
CA VAL A 230 -10.40 -39.97 -6.69
C VAL A 230 -10.43 -39.54 -8.16
N ILE A 231 -9.29 -39.10 -8.70
CA ILE A 231 -9.14 -38.60 -10.08
C ILE A 231 -8.44 -39.61 -10.99
N SER A 232 -8.49 -39.40 -12.33
CA SER A 232 -7.91 -40.37 -13.28
C SER A 232 -6.39 -40.42 -13.24
N LYS A 233 -5.85 -41.63 -13.41
CA LYS A 233 -4.42 -41.98 -13.52
C LYS A 233 -3.72 -41.49 -14.80
N ASP A 234 -4.37 -40.62 -15.57
CA ASP A 234 -3.89 -40.08 -16.85
C ASP A 234 -3.58 -38.57 -16.75
N ILE A 235 -3.67 -38.00 -15.53
CA ILE A 235 -3.50 -36.58 -15.22
C ILE A 235 -2.05 -36.34 -14.75
N SER A 236 -1.35 -35.37 -15.34
CA SER A 236 0.06 -35.06 -15.05
C SER A 236 0.25 -33.99 -13.98
N SER A 237 -0.73 -33.14 -13.73
CA SER A 237 -0.60 -32.01 -12.79
C SER A 237 -1.96 -31.56 -12.25
N ILE A 238 -1.94 -31.00 -11.04
CA ILE A 238 -3.06 -30.25 -10.46
C ILE A 238 -2.74 -28.76 -10.67
N GLY A 239 -3.60 -28.04 -11.37
CA GLY A 239 -3.35 -26.64 -11.74
C GLY A 239 -3.63 -25.65 -10.62
N THR A 240 -3.33 -24.38 -10.90
CA THR A 240 -3.64 -23.26 -10.00
C THR A 240 -5.14 -23.19 -9.70
N SER A 241 -5.50 -22.98 -8.43
CA SER A 241 -6.89 -22.91 -7.93
C SER A 241 -7.80 -24.10 -8.28
N ALA A 242 -7.22 -25.26 -8.65
CA ALA A 242 -7.98 -26.39 -9.18
C ALA A 242 -9.12 -26.90 -8.26
N PHE A 243 -8.96 -26.80 -6.94
CA PHE A 243 -9.96 -27.12 -5.91
C PHE A 243 -10.15 -25.95 -4.92
N GLU A 244 -9.96 -24.70 -5.34
CA GLU A 244 -10.20 -23.53 -4.48
C GLU A 244 -11.70 -23.36 -4.12
N ASP A 245 -11.97 -23.10 -2.83
CA ASP A 245 -13.30 -23.11 -2.19
C ASP A 245 -14.03 -24.47 -2.21
N CYS A 246 -13.38 -25.59 -2.56
CA CYS A 246 -14.02 -26.93 -2.51
C CYS A 246 -14.15 -27.45 -1.05
N SER A 247 -14.82 -26.66 -0.22
CA SER A 247 -14.87 -26.67 1.25
C SER A 247 -15.53 -27.91 1.89
N GLY A 248 -16.30 -28.69 1.12
CA GLY A 248 -16.90 -29.96 1.58
C GLY A 248 -16.03 -31.20 1.36
N LEU A 249 -14.90 -31.07 0.67
CA LEU A 249 -13.96 -32.16 0.36
C LEU A 249 -13.33 -32.69 1.66
N THR A 250 -13.51 -33.98 1.98
CA THR A 250 -13.00 -34.57 3.23
C THR A 250 -11.68 -35.31 3.06
N SER A 251 -11.41 -35.80 1.85
CA SER A 251 -10.19 -36.52 1.48
C SER A 251 -9.99 -36.49 -0.04
N PHE A 252 -8.73 -36.46 -0.48
CA PHE A 252 -8.37 -36.45 -1.91
C PHE A 252 -7.27 -37.46 -2.20
N THR A 253 -7.41 -38.23 -3.30
CA THR A 253 -6.39 -39.18 -3.76
C THR A 253 -5.69 -38.67 -5.01
N ILE A 254 -4.44 -38.23 -4.85
CA ILE A 254 -3.54 -37.89 -5.97
C ILE A 254 -2.95 -39.18 -6.56
N PRO A 255 -3.09 -39.46 -7.87
CA PRO A 255 -2.47 -40.62 -8.50
C PRO A 255 -0.99 -40.37 -8.84
N ASN A 256 -0.18 -41.44 -8.88
CA ASN A 256 1.26 -41.43 -9.17
C ASN A 256 1.66 -40.90 -10.58
N SER A 257 0.70 -40.45 -11.38
CA SER A 257 0.93 -39.75 -12.66
C SER A 257 1.16 -38.26 -12.48
N VAL A 258 0.72 -37.68 -11.35
CA VAL A 258 0.81 -36.24 -11.06
C VAL A 258 2.21 -35.89 -10.60
N ILE A 259 2.83 -34.86 -11.19
CA ILE A 259 4.18 -34.38 -10.86
C ILE A 259 4.20 -33.06 -10.07
N SER A 260 3.10 -32.31 -10.05
CA SER A 260 3.05 -31.00 -9.37
C SER A 260 1.65 -30.64 -8.87
N ILE A 261 1.63 -29.81 -7.82
CA ILE A 261 0.44 -29.16 -7.26
C ILE A 261 0.62 -27.64 -7.43
N GLY A 262 -0.27 -27.01 -8.19
CA GLY A 262 -0.23 -25.57 -8.47
C GLY A 262 -0.56 -24.69 -7.26
N SER A 263 -0.44 -23.38 -7.45
CA SER A 263 -0.75 -22.41 -6.39
C SER A 263 -2.25 -22.38 -6.06
N SER A 264 -2.62 -22.15 -4.80
CA SER A 264 -4.01 -22.17 -4.31
C SER A 264 -4.79 -23.47 -4.60
N ALA A 265 -4.12 -24.57 -4.99
CA ALA A 265 -4.77 -25.74 -5.59
C ALA A 265 -5.82 -26.42 -4.70
N PHE A 266 -5.71 -26.34 -3.37
CA PHE A 266 -6.70 -26.81 -2.39
C PHE A 266 -7.06 -25.70 -1.37
N LYS A 267 -6.90 -24.42 -1.74
CA LYS A 267 -7.20 -23.31 -0.83
C LYS A 267 -8.66 -23.34 -0.36
N ASN A 268 -8.90 -23.10 0.93
CA ASN A 268 -10.23 -23.10 1.55
C ASN A 268 -10.96 -24.46 1.45
N CYS A 269 -10.20 -25.55 1.38
CA CYS A 269 -10.70 -26.92 1.58
C CYS A 269 -10.84 -27.25 3.08
N VAL A 270 -11.56 -26.42 3.84
CA VAL A 270 -11.66 -26.46 5.32
C VAL A 270 -12.07 -27.82 5.93
N SER A 271 -12.74 -28.70 5.17
CA SER A 271 -13.11 -30.06 5.63
C SER A 271 -12.04 -31.14 5.36
N LEU A 272 -10.93 -30.82 4.69
CA LEU A 272 -9.94 -31.78 4.22
C LEU A 272 -9.14 -32.34 5.41
N THR A 273 -9.49 -33.56 5.85
CA THR A 273 -8.90 -34.18 7.04
C THR A 273 -7.50 -34.74 6.81
N SER A 274 -7.23 -35.16 5.57
CA SER A 274 -6.01 -35.82 5.12
C SER A 274 -5.90 -35.80 3.59
N ILE A 275 -4.68 -35.72 3.08
CA ILE A 275 -4.34 -35.91 1.66
C ILE A 275 -3.03 -36.69 1.57
N ASN A 276 -2.95 -37.63 0.62
CA ASN A 276 -1.74 -38.41 0.37
C ASN A 276 -0.96 -37.83 -0.82
N ILE A 277 0.28 -37.41 -0.58
CA ILE A 277 1.17 -36.84 -1.60
C ILE A 277 2.10 -37.95 -2.13
N PRO A 278 1.94 -38.43 -3.37
CA PRO A 278 2.75 -39.52 -3.90
C PRO A 278 4.17 -39.07 -4.27
N ASN A 279 5.11 -40.03 -4.26
CA ASN A 279 6.53 -39.83 -4.61
C ASN A 279 6.79 -39.38 -6.07
N SER A 280 5.74 -39.14 -6.86
CA SER A 280 5.81 -38.52 -8.19
C SER A 280 5.82 -36.99 -8.13
N ILE A 281 5.29 -36.39 -7.04
CA ILE A 281 5.22 -34.94 -6.87
C ILE A 281 6.61 -34.37 -6.58
N THR A 282 7.00 -33.34 -7.34
CA THR A 282 8.26 -32.59 -7.17
C THR A 282 8.07 -31.17 -6.67
N SER A 283 6.87 -30.59 -6.79
CA SER A 283 6.58 -29.22 -6.34
C SER A 283 5.16 -29.03 -5.79
N ILE A 284 5.06 -28.13 -4.80
CA ILE A 284 3.83 -27.62 -4.20
C ILE A 284 3.87 -26.10 -4.28
N GLY A 285 2.89 -25.49 -4.95
CA GLY A 285 2.81 -24.06 -5.21
C GLY A 285 2.53 -23.18 -3.99
N ASN A 286 2.46 -21.87 -4.21
CA ASN A 286 2.12 -20.89 -3.16
C ASN A 286 0.65 -21.08 -2.74
N TYR A 287 0.31 -20.87 -1.46
CA TYR A 287 -1.07 -20.97 -0.96
C TYR A 287 -1.75 -22.34 -1.16
N ALA A 288 -1.00 -23.39 -1.54
CA ALA A 288 -1.57 -24.63 -2.09
C ALA A 288 -2.57 -25.36 -1.16
N PHE A 289 -2.38 -25.26 0.16
CA PHE A 289 -3.27 -25.78 1.21
C PHE A 289 -3.62 -24.69 2.24
N GLU A 290 -3.67 -23.41 1.83
CA GLU A 290 -4.15 -22.33 2.69
C GLU A 290 -5.60 -22.58 3.14
N ASP A 291 -5.97 -22.17 4.35
CA ASP A 291 -7.34 -22.36 4.91
C ASP A 291 -7.81 -23.85 4.86
N CYS A 292 -6.91 -24.79 5.17
CA CYS A 292 -7.21 -26.22 5.28
C CYS A 292 -7.43 -26.64 6.75
N ASP A 293 -8.32 -25.95 7.46
CA ASP A 293 -8.55 -25.98 8.92
C ASP A 293 -8.59 -27.39 9.54
N SER A 294 -9.13 -28.40 8.83
CA SER A 294 -9.28 -29.78 9.34
C SER A 294 -8.07 -30.70 9.11
N LEU A 295 -7.01 -30.23 8.42
CA LEU A 295 -5.88 -31.06 8.00
C LEU A 295 -5.00 -31.45 9.20
N THR A 296 -5.29 -32.60 9.80
CA THR A 296 -4.61 -33.05 11.04
C THR A 296 -3.15 -33.44 10.84
N SER A 297 -2.83 -33.96 9.66
CA SER A 297 -1.49 -34.39 9.26
C SER A 297 -1.41 -34.50 7.73
N ILE A 298 -0.22 -34.26 7.19
CA ILE A 298 0.13 -34.46 5.78
C ILE A 298 1.57 -34.98 5.72
N ASN A 299 1.83 -35.93 4.82
CA ASN A 299 3.18 -36.47 4.62
C ASN A 299 3.71 -36.01 3.26
N ILE A 300 4.78 -35.21 3.27
CA ILE A 300 5.45 -34.75 2.05
C ILE A 300 6.65 -35.66 1.77
N PRO A 301 6.75 -36.28 0.58
CA PRO A 301 7.89 -37.15 0.25
C PRO A 301 9.13 -36.36 -0.18
N ASN A 302 10.32 -36.94 0.02
CA ASN A 302 11.63 -36.40 -0.42
C ASN A 302 11.80 -36.30 -1.97
N SER A 303 10.74 -36.54 -2.76
CA SER A 303 10.69 -36.14 -4.17
C SER A 303 10.36 -34.65 -4.32
N VAL A 304 9.73 -34.02 -3.33
CA VAL A 304 9.33 -32.61 -3.35
C VAL A 304 10.54 -31.72 -3.06
N ILE A 305 11.00 -30.99 -4.09
CA ILE A 305 12.12 -30.06 -4.03
C ILE A 305 11.68 -28.61 -3.76
N SER A 306 10.38 -28.33 -3.73
CA SER A 306 9.86 -27.00 -3.44
C SER A 306 8.47 -27.02 -2.79
N ILE A 307 8.33 -26.20 -1.74
CA ILE A 307 7.08 -25.81 -1.10
C ILE A 307 6.98 -24.28 -1.22
N GLY A 308 5.84 -23.77 -1.68
CA GLY A 308 5.62 -22.34 -1.93
C GLY A 308 5.38 -21.49 -0.67
N ILE A 309 5.32 -20.17 -0.89
CA ILE A 309 4.92 -19.17 0.12
C ILE A 309 3.51 -19.51 0.63
N SER A 310 3.29 -19.36 1.94
CA SER A 310 1.99 -19.62 2.61
C SER A 310 1.37 -21.00 2.32
N ALA A 311 2.15 -22.01 1.88
CA ALA A 311 1.59 -23.25 1.34
C ALA A 311 0.74 -24.07 2.33
N PHE A 312 0.92 -23.89 3.65
CA PHE A 312 0.13 -24.49 4.72
C PHE A 312 -0.37 -23.43 5.73
N TYR A 313 -0.55 -22.17 5.30
CA TYR A 313 -1.04 -21.10 6.16
C TYR A 313 -2.48 -21.34 6.65
N ASP A 314 -2.76 -21.01 7.91
CA ASP A 314 -4.04 -21.24 8.62
C ASP A 314 -4.50 -22.73 8.63
N CYS A 315 -3.56 -23.69 8.51
CA CYS A 315 -3.83 -25.11 8.76
C CYS A 315 -4.00 -25.42 10.26
N ASP A 316 -5.00 -24.84 10.93
CA ASP A 316 -5.20 -24.90 12.40
C ASP A 316 -5.03 -26.31 12.99
N SER A 317 -5.62 -27.34 12.36
CA SER A 317 -5.60 -28.70 12.91
C SER A 317 -4.26 -29.45 12.83
N LEU A 318 -3.26 -28.92 12.11
CA LEU A 318 -1.99 -29.61 11.85
C LEU A 318 -1.20 -29.81 13.14
N ILE A 319 -1.09 -31.05 13.62
CA ILE A 319 -0.49 -31.34 14.95
C ILE A 319 1.05 -31.38 14.90
N SER A 320 1.59 -31.89 13.80
CA SER A 320 3.03 -31.94 13.50
C SER A 320 3.26 -32.02 12.00
N PHE A 321 4.46 -31.63 11.57
CA PHE A 321 4.89 -31.69 10.18
C PHE A 321 6.35 -32.17 10.10
N ASN A 322 6.68 -32.88 9.03
CA ASN A 322 8.06 -33.30 8.71
C ASN A 322 8.46 -32.60 7.41
N ILE A 323 9.44 -31.69 7.46
CA ILE A 323 9.96 -31.05 6.26
C ILE A 323 10.88 -32.06 5.53
N PRO A 324 10.73 -32.27 4.21
CA PRO A 324 11.59 -33.17 3.45
C PRO A 324 13.06 -32.72 3.42
N ASP A 325 13.99 -33.68 3.42
CA ASP A 325 15.45 -33.43 3.30
C ASP A 325 15.87 -32.79 1.96
N SER A 326 14.92 -32.67 1.02
CA SER A 326 15.06 -32.05 -0.30
C SER A 326 14.72 -30.54 -0.33
N ILE A 327 14.28 -29.96 0.80
CA ILE A 327 13.95 -28.53 0.92
C ILE A 327 15.14 -27.77 1.54
N SER A 328 15.48 -26.59 0.97
CA SER A 328 16.56 -25.72 1.47
C SER A 328 16.10 -24.50 2.26
N THR A 329 14.83 -24.12 2.16
CA THR A 329 14.30 -22.84 2.69
C THR A 329 12.88 -23.04 3.17
N ILE A 330 12.59 -22.59 4.39
CA ILE A 330 11.21 -22.45 4.86
C ILE A 330 10.75 -21.05 4.45
N ARG A 331 9.89 -20.98 3.43
CA ARG A 331 9.46 -19.72 2.81
C ARG A 331 8.48 -18.94 3.69
N ASP A 332 8.26 -17.69 3.30
CA ASP A 332 7.40 -16.74 3.96
C ASP A 332 6.03 -17.36 4.30
N TYR A 333 5.55 -17.15 5.52
CA TYR A 333 4.26 -17.64 6.02
C TYR A 333 3.98 -19.15 5.89
N THR A 334 4.95 -20.01 5.54
CA THR A 334 4.69 -21.42 5.12
C THR A 334 3.79 -22.19 6.10
N PHE A 335 3.99 -22.02 7.41
CA PHE A 335 3.20 -22.61 8.50
C PHE A 335 2.59 -21.53 9.42
N GLY A 336 2.43 -20.30 8.94
CA GLY A 336 1.77 -19.24 9.70
C GLY A 336 0.35 -19.65 10.09
N HIS A 337 -0.09 -19.27 11.29
CA HIS A 337 -1.39 -19.61 11.86
C HIS A 337 -1.68 -21.12 12.03
N CYS A 338 -0.67 -22.01 12.02
CA CYS A 338 -0.88 -23.42 12.39
C CYS A 338 -1.01 -23.55 13.92
N TYR A 339 -2.09 -23.01 14.51
CA TYR A 339 -2.18 -22.78 15.96
C TYR A 339 -1.99 -24.04 16.80
N ARG A 340 -2.39 -25.22 16.31
CA ARG A 340 -2.26 -26.51 17.04
C ARG A 340 -0.98 -27.29 16.70
N LEU A 341 -0.06 -26.71 15.93
CA LEU A 341 1.25 -27.31 15.64
C LEU A 341 2.06 -27.43 16.94
N THR A 342 2.34 -28.64 17.38
CA THR A 342 3.00 -28.92 18.68
C THR A 342 4.51 -29.06 18.58
N SER A 343 4.99 -29.52 17.41
CA SER A 343 6.39 -29.69 17.05
C SER A 343 6.54 -29.76 15.52
N ILE A 344 7.72 -29.38 15.01
CA ILE A 344 8.12 -29.58 13.62
C ILE A 344 9.55 -30.09 13.55
N ASN A 345 9.82 -31.00 12.61
CA ASN A 345 11.19 -31.44 12.30
C ASN A 345 11.77 -30.61 11.15
N ILE A 346 12.84 -29.87 11.44
CA ILE A 346 13.62 -29.11 10.46
C ILE A 346 14.90 -29.91 10.14
N PRO A 347 15.08 -30.42 8.92
CA PRO A 347 16.27 -31.18 8.52
C PRO A 347 17.49 -30.28 8.26
N ASP A 348 18.68 -30.87 8.33
CA ASP A 348 19.97 -30.19 8.12
C ASP A 348 20.14 -29.60 6.70
N SER A 349 19.23 -29.88 5.77
CA SER A 349 19.18 -29.26 4.43
C SER A 349 18.74 -27.79 4.45
N ILE A 350 18.06 -27.32 5.50
CA ILE A 350 17.48 -25.99 5.58
C ILE A 350 18.55 -24.94 5.92
N THR A 351 18.77 -23.98 5.03
CA THR A 351 19.73 -22.88 5.19
C THR A 351 19.11 -21.59 5.69
N SER A 352 17.80 -21.40 5.54
CA SER A 352 17.09 -20.22 6.03
C SER A 352 15.65 -20.49 6.42
N ILE A 353 15.18 -19.73 7.40
CA ILE A 353 13.78 -19.65 7.84
C ILE A 353 13.35 -18.21 7.57
N GLU A 354 12.48 -17.99 6.59
CA GLU A 354 12.08 -16.65 6.15
C GLU A 354 10.91 -16.09 6.97
N ASP A 355 10.37 -14.97 6.52
CA ASP A 355 9.55 -14.07 7.34
C ASP A 355 8.16 -14.68 7.65
N TYR A 356 7.68 -14.52 8.88
CA TYR A 356 6.41 -15.09 9.38
C TYR A 356 6.27 -16.62 9.23
N ALA A 357 7.33 -17.37 8.93
CA ALA A 357 7.26 -18.80 8.56
C ALA A 357 6.47 -19.69 9.55
N PHE A 358 6.45 -19.34 10.85
CA PHE A 358 5.72 -19.99 11.93
C PHE A 358 4.93 -18.99 12.80
N CYS A 359 4.54 -17.83 12.28
CA CYS A 359 3.81 -16.83 13.06
C CYS A 359 2.53 -17.44 13.67
N ASP A 360 2.27 -17.12 14.94
CA ASP A 360 1.11 -17.59 15.72
C ASP A 360 0.97 -19.12 15.82
N CYS A 361 2.06 -19.90 15.66
CA CYS A 361 2.12 -21.33 16.03
C CYS A 361 2.04 -21.53 17.56
N SER A 362 0.91 -21.15 18.16
CA SER A 362 0.75 -20.92 19.60
C SER A 362 0.96 -22.17 20.47
N ASN A 363 0.74 -23.39 19.94
CA ASN A 363 1.00 -24.64 20.64
C ASN A 363 2.42 -25.22 20.41
N LEU A 364 3.30 -24.54 19.66
CA LEU A 364 4.64 -25.03 19.34
C LEU A 364 5.50 -25.09 20.61
N THR A 365 5.68 -26.27 21.16
CA THR A 365 6.33 -26.47 22.48
C THR A 365 7.85 -26.44 22.42
N SER A 366 8.40 -26.90 21.29
CA SER A 366 9.83 -27.01 21.02
C SER A 366 10.09 -26.98 19.52
N ILE A 367 11.27 -26.49 19.15
CA ILE A 367 11.80 -26.51 17.80
C ILE A 367 13.31 -26.68 17.86
N ASN A 368 13.87 -27.44 16.92
CA ASN A 368 15.30 -27.59 16.74
C ASN A 368 15.72 -26.87 15.46
N ILE A 369 16.57 -25.86 15.57
CA ILE A 369 17.14 -25.14 14.42
C ILE A 369 18.53 -25.74 14.17
N PRO A 370 18.79 -26.36 13.00
CA PRO A 370 20.06 -27.03 12.72
C PRO A 370 21.19 -26.05 12.40
N ASP A 371 22.45 -26.50 12.54
CA ASP A 371 23.69 -25.73 12.28
C ASP A 371 23.92 -25.37 10.80
N SER A 372 22.94 -25.61 9.93
CA SER A 372 22.88 -25.15 8.54
C SER A 372 22.16 -23.81 8.37
N VAL A 373 21.30 -23.41 9.31
CA VAL A 373 20.49 -22.19 9.23
C VAL A 373 21.35 -20.95 9.51
N SER A 374 21.39 -19.99 8.58
CA SER A 374 22.15 -18.73 8.72
C SER A 374 21.31 -17.51 9.08
N LYS A 375 20.01 -17.51 8.74
CA LYS A 375 19.05 -16.41 8.97
C LYS A 375 17.75 -16.95 9.60
N ILE A 376 17.20 -16.19 10.55
CA ILE A 376 15.80 -16.28 10.99
C ILE A 376 15.10 -14.96 10.66
N GLY A 377 14.07 -15.02 9.82
CA GLY A 377 13.36 -13.86 9.25
C GLY A 377 12.45 -13.09 10.21
N PHE A 378 11.92 -11.98 9.68
CA PHE A 378 11.04 -11.06 10.40
C PHE A 378 9.81 -11.79 10.92
N TYR A 379 9.45 -11.59 12.19
CA TYR A 379 8.28 -12.23 12.81
C TYR A 379 8.25 -13.78 12.74
N ALA A 380 9.34 -14.46 12.39
CA ALA A 380 9.33 -15.89 12.02
C ALA A 380 8.65 -16.82 13.04
N PHE A 381 8.74 -16.53 14.34
CA PHE A 381 8.09 -17.25 15.44
C PHE A 381 7.27 -16.33 16.36
N ILE A 382 6.77 -15.17 15.89
CA ILE A 382 5.95 -14.28 16.74
C ILE A 382 4.75 -15.06 17.33
N ASN A 383 4.46 -14.83 18.61
CA ASN A 383 3.35 -15.48 19.33
C ASN A 383 3.37 -17.03 19.28
N CYS A 384 4.55 -17.65 19.16
CA CYS A 384 4.77 -19.06 19.51
C CYS A 384 4.70 -19.24 21.04
N SER A 385 3.53 -18.96 21.62
CA SER A 385 3.35 -18.72 23.05
C SER A 385 3.62 -19.94 23.94
N SER A 386 3.54 -21.17 23.41
CA SER A 386 3.95 -22.40 24.14
C SER A 386 5.44 -22.72 24.06
N LEU A 387 6.24 -21.98 23.28
CA LEU A 387 7.67 -22.26 23.12
C LEU A 387 8.41 -21.90 24.43
N THR A 388 8.90 -22.92 25.14
CA THR A 388 9.51 -22.73 26.47
C THR A 388 11.01 -22.45 26.40
N SER A 389 11.70 -23.00 25.40
CA SER A 389 13.14 -22.81 25.21
C SER A 389 13.53 -22.92 23.73
N ILE A 390 14.61 -22.22 23.36
CA ILE A 390 15.21 -22.25 22.03
C ILE A 390 16.73 -22.38 22.13
N ASN A 391 17.34 -23.12 21.19
CA ASN A 391 18.78 -23.10 20.97
C ASN A 391 19.04 -22.35 19.66
N ILE A 392 19.86 -21.31 19.69
CA ILE A 392 20.29 -20.58 18.50
C ILE A 392 21.65 -21.17 18.05
N PRO A 393 21.70 -21.89 16.91
CA PRO A 393 22.92 -22.52 16.41
C PRO A 393 24.01 -21.51 16.02
N ASP A 394 25.23 -22.04 15.91
CA ASP A 394 26.47 -21.27 15.74
C ASP A 394 26.62 -20.70 14.31
N SER A 395 25.73 -21.09 13.40
CA SER A 395 25.65 -20.68 12.00
C SER A 395 24.89 -19.36 11.79
N ILE A 396 24.04 -18.95 12.74
CA ILE A 396 23.17 -17.78 12.60
C ILE A 396 23.97 -16.49 12.66
N THR A 397 23.82 -15.66 11.62
CA THR A 397 24.42 -14.33 11.52
C THR A 397 23.44 -13.21 11.88
N SER A 398 22.14 -13.40 11.61
CA SER A 398 21.08 -12.44 11.94
C SER A 398 19.80 -13.14 12.40
N ILE A 399 19.09 -12.45 13.31
CA ILE A 399 17.71 -12.73 13.67
C ILE A 399 16.97 -11.40 13.48
N GLU A 400 16.04 -11.35 12.54
CA GLU A 400 15.36 -10.10 12.14
C GLU A 400 14.21 -9.71 13.10
N ASP A 401 13.57 -8.54 12.88
CA ASP A 401 12.71 -7.92 13.89
C ASP A 401 11.58 -8.85 14.36
N TYR A 402 11.24 -8.72 15.65
CA TYR A 402 10.13 -9.43 16.30
C TYR A 402 10.17 -10.96 16.18
N ALA A 403 11.25 -11.59 15.71
CA ALA A 403 11.28 -13.01 15.34
C ALA A 403 10.79 -13.97 16.44
N PHE A 404 11.00 -13.65 17.72
CA PHE A 404 10.49 -14.40 18.87
C PHE A 404 9.65 -13.51 19.83
N CYS A 405 9.08 -12.40 19.32
CA CYS A 405 8.20 -11.53 20.08
C CYS A 405 6.96 -12.30 20.58
N ASP A 406 6.43 -11.92 21.73
CA ASP A 406 5.21 -12.51 22.34
C ASP A 406 5.26 -14.02 22.58
N CYS A 407 6.44 -14.66 22.51
CA CYS A 407 6.68 -16.03 22.97
C CYS A 407 6.59 -16.09 24.51
N SER A 408 5.36 -15.99 25.03
CA SER A 408 5.07 -15.64 26.42
C SER A 408 5.43 -16.69 27.47
N ASN A 409 5.82 -17.91 27.08
CA ASN A 409 6.45 -18.91 27.97
C ASN A 409 7.96 -19.11 27.72
N LEU A 410 8.59 -18.38 26.80
CA LEU A 410 10.00 -18.53 26.46
C LEU A 410 10.88 -18.03 27.60
N THR A 411 11.44 -18.98 28.35
CA THR A 411 12.23 -18.74 29.57
C THR A 411 13.72 -19.01 29.38
N SER A 412 14.11 -19.75 28.34
CA SER A 412 15.51 -20.11 28.07
C SER A 412 15.85 -19.99 26.59
N VAL A 413 16.57 -18.93 26.22
CA VAL A 413 17.31 -18.83 24.95
C VAL A 413 18.75 -19.24 25.23
N LYS A 414 19.26 -20.25 24.51
CA LYS A 414 20.70 -20.57 24.47
C LYS A 414 21.33 -19.93 23.25
N LEU A 415 22.45 -19.24 23.49
CA LEU A 415 23.21 -18.49 22.50
C LEU A 415 24.62 -19.10 22.48
N SER A 416 25.05 -19.58 21.32
CA SER A 416 26.30 -20.30 21.11
C SER A 416 27.51 -19.37 20.85
N LYS A 417 27.25 -18.23 20.19
CA LYS A 417 28.27 -17.25 19.75
C LYS A 417 28.06 -15.84 20.30
N ASN A 418 29.18 -15.17 20.55
CA ASN A 418 29.25 -13.75 20.95
C ASN A 418 29.21 -12.76 19.75
N ASN A 419 28.69 -13.20 18.59
CA ASN A 419 28.67 -12.42 17.35
C ASN A 419 27.27 -12.33 16.70
N ILE A 420 26.23 -12.87 17.35
CA ILE A 420 24.85 -12.76 16.86
C ILE A 420 24.38 -11.31 17.09
N SER A 421 23.85 -10.66 16.06
CA SER A 421 23.11 -9.40 16.24
C SER A 421 21.65 -9.69 16.58
N PHE A 422 21.07 -8.87 17.45
CA PHE A 422 19.62 -8.84 17.69
C PHE A 422 19.09 -7.50 17.19
N THR A 423 18.12 -7.58 16.30
CA THR A 423 17.39 -6.45 15.71
C THR A 423 16.19 -6.07 16.59
N ARG A 424 15.37 -5.12 16.13
CA ARG A 424 14.26 -4.55 16.88
C ARG A 424 13.35 -5.61 17.53
N TYR A 425 13.16 -5.49 18.85
CA TYR A 425 12.21 -6.27 19.64
C TYR A 425 12.29 -7.81 19.44
N THR A 426 13.45 -8.34 19.01
CA THR A 426 13.65 -9.77 18.64
C THR A 426 13.02 -10.76 19.63
N PHE A 427 13.13 -10.49 20.93
CA PHE A 427 12.58 -11.32 22.02
C PHE A 427 11.60 -10.55 22.93
N ASP A 428 10.97 -9.47 22.46
CA ASP A 428 10.15 -8.62 23.34
C ASP A 428 8.89 -9.35 23.86
N ASN A 429 8.38 -8.88 25.00
CA ASN A 429 7.34 -9.55 25.81
C ASN A 429 7.66 -10.98 26.30
N THR A 430 8.84 -11.56 26.01
CA THR A 430 9.21 -12.89 26.51
C THR A 430 9.67 -12.90 27.98
N PRO A 431 9.41 -13.95 28.77
CA PRO A 431 9.98 -14.12 30.10
C PRO A 431 11.51 -14.07 30.13
N TRP A 432 12.18 -14.60 29.10
CA TRP A 432 13.63 -14.56 28.97
C TRP A 432 14.13 -13.12 28.84
N TRP A 433 13.59 -12.34 27.91
CA TRP A 433 13.99 -10.94 27.69
C TRP A 433 13.71 -10.05 28.90
N ASN A 434 12.56 -10.24 29.55
CA ASN A 434 12.22 -9.56 30.79
C ASN A 434 13.25 -9.84 31.91
N ASN A 435 13.74 -11.07 32.03
CA ASN A 435 14.82 -11.39 32.98
C ASN A 435 16.20 -10.92 32.48
N PHE A 436 16.45 -10.89 31.17
CA PHE A 436 17.70 -10.40 30.58
C PHE A 436 17.87 -8.89 30.75
N CYS A 437 16.79 -8.11 30.72
CA CYS A 437 16.78 -6.67 30.97
C CYS A 437 16.84 -6.30 32.46
N LYS A 438 16.40 -7.20 33.35
CA LYS A 438 16.10 -6.90 34.76
C LYS A 438 17.32 -6.39 35.53
N GLY A 439 17.20 -5.17 36.07
CA GLY A 439 18.24 -4.57 36.91
C GLY A 439 19.48 -4.09 36.14
N LYS A 440 19.39 -3.93 34.81
CA LYS A 440 20.40 -3.29 33.98
C LYS A 440 19.88 -1.94 33.50
N ASP A 441 20.67 -0.88 33.66
CA ASP A 441 20.40 0.40 33.00
C ASP A 441 20.73 0.29 31.50
N PHE A 442 21.85 -0.36 31.15
CA PHE A 442 22.25 -0.68 29.78
C PHE A 442 22.06 -2.18 29.49
N VAL A 443 21.15 -2.52 28.58
CA VAL A 443 20.95 -3.89 28.08
C VAL A 443 21.91 -4.13 26.91
N ILE A 444 23.08 -4.68 27.24
CA ILE A 444 24.19 -4.89 26.31
C ILE A 444 24.28 -6.36 25.92
N PHE A 445 24.52 -6.64 24.64
CA PHE A 445 24.90 -7.94 24.12
C PHE A 445 25.94 -7.75 23.01
N ASN A 446 27.05 -8.49 23.04
CA ASN A 446 28.09 -8.46 21.99
C ASN A 446 28.61 -7.04 21.63
N ASN A 447 28.75 -6.16 22.63
CA ASN A 447 29.08 -4.73 22.49
C ASN A 447 28.07 -3.87 21.71
N ILE A 448 26.90 -4.43 21.36
CA ILE A 448 25.73 -3.70 20.91
C ILE A 448 24.90 -3.30 22.14
N LEU A 449 24.56 -2.02 22.26
CA LEU A 449 23.57 -1.54 23.22
C LEU A 449 22.18 -1.72 22.61
N LEU A 450 21.42 -2.69 23.11
CA LEU A 450 20.10 -3.05 22.57
C LEU A 450 18.97 -2.22 23.18
N LYS A 451 19.12 -1.78 24.43
CA LYS A 451 18.12 -0.97 25.15
C LYS A 451 18.75 -0.24 26.33
N TYR A 452 18.38 1.01 26.53
CA TYR A 452 18.54 1.76 27.76
C TYR A 452 17.22 1.70 28.57
N ASN A 453 17.32 1.35 29.85
CA ASN A 453 16.17 1.33 30.77
C ASN A 453 16.26 2.54 31.70
N ILE A 454 15.35 3.50 31.56
CA ILE A 454 15.15 4.54 32.57
C ILE A 454 14.57 3.87 33.82
N ASN A 455 15.27 3.97 34.94
CA ASN A 455 14.88 3.41 36.23
C ASN A 455 14.60 4.54 37.23
N ASP A 456 13.68 4.33 38.19
CA ASP A 456 13.26 5.34 39.19
C ASP A 456 14.42 5.93 40.04
N ASN A 457 15.60 5.30 40.04
CA ASN A 457 16.78 5.69 40.80
C ASN A 457 17.95 6.22 39.95
N THR A 458 17.84 6.23 38.62
CA THR A 458 18.89 6.77 37.73
C THR A 458 18.67 8.25 37.47
N ASP A 459 19.73 9.06 37.61
CA ASP A 459 19.77 10.40 37.03
C ASP A 459 19.88 10.27 35.50
N SER A 460 18.70 10.18 34.88
CA SER A 460 18.53 10.01 33.44
C SER A 460 18.75 11.30 32.66
N SER A 461 19.00 12.44 33.33
CA SER A 461 19.17 13.72 32.65
C SER A 461 20.41 13.76 31.75
N SER A 462 21.51 13.13 32.16
CA SER A 462 22.80 13.14 31.44
C SER A 462 23.42 11.75 31.40
N VAL A 463 23.33 11.07 30.25
CA VAL A 463 23.81 9.69 30.10
C VAL A 463 25.20 9.63 29.46
N ASN A 464 26.06 8.77 30.00
CA ASN A 464 27.35 8.41 29.39
C ASN A 464 27.30 6.93 29.01
N ILE A 465 27.49 6.62 27.72
CA ILE A 465 27.51 5.24 27.23
C ILE A 465 28.85 4.59 27.61
N PRO A 466 28.88 3.31 28.04
CA PRO A 466 30.14 2.63 28.39
C PRO A 466 31.12 2.53 27.20
N ASP A 467 32.41 2.71 27.46
CA ASP A 467 33.46 2.68 26.42
C ASP A 467 33.58 1.35 25.67
N ASN A 468 32.98 0.26 26.15
CA ASN A 468 32.99 -1.03 25.45
C ASN A 468 31.88 -1.18 24.40
N ILE A 469 30.99 -0.19 24.20
CA ILE A 469 29.93 -0.25 23.18
C ILE A 469 30.49 0.11 21.81
N SER A 470 30.27 -0.74 20.82
CA SER A 470 30.64 -0.52 19.41
C SER A 470 29.46 -0.07 18.55
N VAL A 471 28.23 -0.40 18.94
CA VAL A 471 27.00 -0.05 18.20
C VAL A 471 25.91 0.37 19.18
N ILE A 472 25.25 1.50 18.91
CA ILE A 472 23.96 1.84 19.52
C ILE A 472 22.89 1.23 18.63
N GLY A 473 22.27 0.14 19.10
CA GLY A 473 21.32 -0.64 18.33
C GLY A 473 20.02 0.09 18.05
N GLU A 474 19.21 -0.51 17.18
CA GLU A 474 17.94 0.07 16.75
C GLU A 474 17.02 0.36 17.94
N TYR A 475 16.45 1.56 17.96
CA TYR A 475 15.55 2.03 19.02
C TYR A 475 16.11 1.94 20.46
N ALA A 476 17.43 1.83 20.66
CA ALA A 476 18.02 1.56 21.98
C ALA A 476 17.69 2.63 23.05
N PHE A 477 17.51 3.88 22.67
CA PHE A 477 17.05 5.00 23.51
C PHE A 477 15.65 5.50 23.09
N LYS A 478 14.86 4.72 22.34
CA LYS A 478 13.52 5.15 21.92
C LYS A 478 12.64 5.44 23.14
N ASP A 479 11.83 6.50 23.05
CA ASP A 479 10.91 6.96 24.09
C ASP A 479 11.61 7.33 25.43
N CYS A 480 12.92 7.66 25.39
CA CYS A 480 13.66 8.06 26.59
C CYS A 480 13.37 9.52 27.00
N ASP A 481 12.12 9.76 27.42
CA ASP A 481 11.55 11.08 27.72
C ASP A 481 12.24 11.87 28.86
N GLU A 482 13.09 11.26 29.68
CA GLU A 482 13.87 11.97 30.72
C GLU A 482 15.31 12.29 30.30
N LEU A 483 15.76 11.85 29.12
CA LEU A 483 17.09 12.13 28.60
C LEU A 483 17.20 13.59 28.17
N HIS A 484 18.06 14.39 28.82
CA HIS A 484 18.30 15.79 28.45
C HIS A 484 19.57 15.98 27.63
N SER A 485 20.59 15.15 27.84
CA SER A 485 21.82 15.07 27.04
C SER A 485 22.44 13.67 27.09
N ILE A 486 23.21 13.33 26.05
CA ILE A 486 23.99 12.09 25.99
C ILE A 486 25.35 12.31 25.32
N ASN A 487 26.35 11.58 25.81
CA ASN A 487 27.70 11.55 25.24
C ASN A 487 27.97 10.18 24.59
N ILE A 488 28.35 10.18 23.31
CA ILE A 488 28.66 8.98 22.53
C ILE A 488 30.20 8.80 22.47
N PRO A 489 30.76 7.72 23.05
CA PRO A 489 32.20 7.49 23.07
C PRO A 489 32.72 7.04 21.69
N ASN A 490 34.00 7.28 21.42
CA ASN A 490 34.64 6.97 20.14
C ASN A 490 34.81 5.47 19.83
N SER A 491 34.39 4.59 20.72
CA SER A 491 34.22 3.16 20.45
C SER A 491 32.96 2.86 19.62
N VAL A 492 31.92 3.70 19.70
CA VAL A 492 30.70 3.56 18.90
C VAL A 492 31.00 3.94 17.44
N SER A 493 30.96 2.95 16.54
CA SER A 493 31.15 3.14 15.10
C SER A 493 29.84 3.24 14.31
N LYS A 494 28.70 2.89 14.92
CA LYS A 494 27.37 2.97 14.30
C LYS A 494 26.28 3.33 15.32
N ILE A 495 25.36 4.19 14.89
CA ILE A 495 24.05 4.40 15.52
C ILE A 495 23.03 3.84 14.54
N GLU A 496 22.11 2.99 14.97
CA GLU A 496 21.18 2.31 14.04
C GLU A 496 19.80 2.98 13.97
N TYR A 497 18.88 2.39 13.21
CA TYR A 497 17.55 2.93 12.91
C TYR A 497 16.85 3.43 14.18
N GLY A 498 16.36 4.68 14.14
CA GLY A 498 15.48 5.20 15.19
C GLY A 498 16.05 5.20 16.60
N ALA A 499 17.38 5.08 16.78
CA ALA A 499 18.02 4.84 18.06
C ALA A 499 17.63 5.82 19.18
N PHE A 500 17.38 7.09 18.86
CA PHE A 500 16.96 8.15 19.79
C PHE A 500 15.53 8.66 19.52
N ALA A 501 14.72 7.95 18.73
CA ALA A 501 13.39 8.41 18.34
C ALA A 501 12.47 8.64 19.56
N HIS A 502 11.74 9.75 19.57
CA HIS A 502 10.95 10.25 20.70
C HIS A 502 11.74 10.49 22.00
N CYS A 503 13.03 10.83 21.95
CA CYS A 503 13.71 11.43 23.12
C CYS A 503 13.23 12.88 23.32
N ASN A 504 11.99 13.09 23.76
CA ASN A 504 11.33 14.41 23.67
C ASN A 504 12.00 15.53 24.50
N LYS A 505 12.80 15.20 25.53
CA LYS A 505 13.60 16.17 26.33
C LYS A 505 15.05 16.33 25.89
N LEU A 506 15.54 15.58 24.89
CA LEU A 506 16.94 15.62 24.47
C LEU A 506 17.26 17.01 23.89
N THR A 507 18.05 17.81 24.61
CA THR A 507 18.33 19.21 24.27
C THR A 507 19.49 19.39 23.30
N SER A 508 20.44 18.46 23.36
CA SER A 508 21.69 18.46 22.61
C SER A 508 22.32 17.05 22.63
N ILE A 509 23.03 16.70 21.56
CA ILE A 509 23.79 15.45 21.45
C ILE A 509 25.10 15.68 20.68
N ASN A 510 26.16 15.01 21.11
CA ASN A 510 27.44 14.97 20.41
C ASN A 510 27.58 13.62 19.68
N ILE A 511 27.60 13.65 18.35
CA ILE A 511 27.92 12.47 17.53
C ILE A 511 29.44 12.28 17.53
N SER A 512 29.90 11.03 17.63
CA SER A 512 31.33 10.70 17.58
C SER A 512 31.89 10.73 16.14
N ASN A 513 33.14 11.16 16.00
CA ASN A 513 33.94 11.08 14.78
C ASN A 513 34.22 9.63 14.31
N SER A 514 33.80 8.61 15.06
CA SER A 514 33.89 7.20 14.64
C SER A 514 32.71 6.75 13.77
N ILE A 515 31.70 7.60 13.58
CA ILE A 515 30.46 7.30 12.85
C ILE A 515 30.48 7.95 11.45
N SER A 516 29.95 7.25 10.45
CA SER A 516 29.92 7.68 9.04
C SER A 516 28.53 8.02 8.48
N THR A 517 27.46 7.69 9.20
CA THR A 517 26.07 7.85 8.75
C THR A 517 25.19 8.33 9.90
N ILE A 518 24.17 9.13 9.60
CA ILE A 518 22.99 9.26 10.47
C ILE A 518 21.90 8.44 9.77
N GLU A 519 21.50 7.32 10.38
CA GLU A 519 20.55 6.37 9.80
C GLU A 519 19.10 6.92 9.83
N ASP A 520 18.19 6.16 9.23
CA ASP A 520 16.78 6.53 9.15
C ASP A 520 16.16 6.70 10.55
N TYR A 521 15.29 7.70 10.69
CA TYR A 521 14.54 8.04 11.91
C TYR A 521 15.38 8.31 13.18
N THR A 522 16.72 8.34 13.14
CA THR A 522 17.59 8.29 14.34
C THR A 522 17.18 9.27 15.46
N PHE A 523 16.85 10.53 15.13
CA PHE A 523 16.43 11.58 16.05
C PHE A 523 14.97 12.03 15.85
N SER A 524 14.15 11.23 15.16
CA SER A 524 12.75 11.58 14.90
C SER A 524 11.98 11.84 16.20
N TYR A 525 11.20 12.93 16.24
CA TYR A 525 10.48 13.44 17.39
C TYR A 525 11.35 13.74 18.62
N CYS A 526 12.61 14.14 18.44
CA CYS A 526 13.37 14.81 19.50
C CYS A 526 12.93 16.28 19.62
N ASP A 527 11.70 16.51 20.13
CA ASP A 527 11.04 17.83 20.18
C ASP A 527 11.91 18.94 20.83
N SER A 528 12.66 18.63 21.89
CA SER A 528 13.52 19.61 22.58
C SER A 528 14.91 19.82 21.96
N LEU A 529 15.25 19.17 20.83
CA LEU A 529 16.62 19.17 20.29
C LEU A 529 16.97 20.53 19.67
N THR A 530 17.56 21.40 20.47
CA THR A 530 17.86 22.79 20.07
C THR A 530 19.03 22.91 19.09
N SER A 531 20.00 22.00 19.18
CA SER A 531 21.21 21.95 18.38
C SER A 531 21.85 20.56 18.40
N ILE A 532 22.55 20.20 17.34
CA ILE A 532 23.31 18.96 17.20
C ILE A 532 24.63 19.24 16.46
N ASN A 533 25.71 18.59 16.88
CA ASN A 533 27.00 18.65 16.18
C ASN A 533 27.18 17.41 15.31
N ILE A 534 27.11 17.60 13.98
CA ILE A 534 27.39 16.57 12.98
C ILE A 534 28.88 16.69 12.57
N PRO A 535 29.72 15.67 12.80
CA PRO A 535 31.13 15.72 12.42
C PRO A 535 31.34 15.44 10.92
N ASP A 536 32.46 15.95 10.38
CA ASP A 536 32.87 15.82 8.96
C ASP A 536 33.13 14.36 8.49
N THR A 537 32.95 13.38 9.37
CA THR A 537 33.00 11.95 9.05
C THR A 537 31.66 11.42 8.54
N ILE A 538 30.55 12.13 8.79
CA ILE A 538 29.22 11.77 8.30
C ILE A 538 29.11 12.09 6.80
N THR A 539 28.71 11.10 6.00
CA THR A 539 28.55 11.23 4.54
C THR A 539 27.10 11.28 4.05
N SER A 540 26.13 10.96 4.92
CA SER A 540 24.71 10.94 4.60
C SER A 540 23.81 11.12 5.84
N ILE A 541 22.63 11.69 5.62
CA ILE A 541 21.50 11.74 6.56
C ILE A 541 20.35 10.93 5.97
N GLY A 542 19.85 9.94 6.70
CA GLY A 542 18.78 9.02 6.29
C GLY A 542 17.38 9.64 6.24
N ASP A 543 16.42 8.82 5.82
CA ASP A 543 15.01 9.18 5.72
C ASP A 543 14.43 9.48 7.11
N SER A 544 13.68 10.57 7.22
CA SER A 544 13.04 11.03 8.48
C SER A 544 13.98 11.22 9.68
N ALA A 545 15.30 11.33 9.48
CA ALA A 545 16.31 11.32 10.54
C ALA A 545 16.09 12.36 11.66
N PHE A 546 15.59 13.56 11.33
CA PHE A 546 15.21 14.64 12.26
C PHE A 546 13.72 15.01 12.15
N TYR A 547 12.87 14.13 11.60
CA TYR A 547 11.43 14.35 11.47
C TYR A 547 10.84 14.80 12.80
N GLY A 548 10.15 15.93 12.88
CA GLY A 548 9.50 16.42 14.09
C GLY A 548 10.45 16.95 15.16
N CYS A 549 11.72 17.28 14.84
CA CYS A 549 12.59 18.04 15.75
C CYS A 549 12.16 19.51 15.83
N SER A 550 10.99 19.78 16.43
CA SER A 550 10.35 21.09 16.41
C SER A 550 11.18 22.20 17.09
N GLY A 551 12.00 21.87 18.10
CA GLY A 551 12.93 22.78 18.78
C GLY A 551 14.23 23.10 18.03
N LEU A 552 14.52 22.45 16.90
CA LEU A 552 15.77 22.62 16.16
C LEU A 552 15.81 23.95 15.41
N THR A 553 16.41 24.97 16.00
CA THR A 553 16.39 26.35 15.46
C THR A 553 17.35 26.58 14.29
N SER A 554 18.46 25.84 14.26
CA SER A 554 19.49 25.83 13.21
C SER A 554 20.28 24.52 13.29
N ILE A 555 20.88 24.11 12.18
CA ILE A 555 21.76 22.94 12.12
C ILE A 555 22.92 23.20 11.15
N ASN A 556 24.13 22.76 11.53
CA ASN A 556 25.30 22.80 10.65
C ASN A 556 25.45 21.45 9.94
N ILE A 557 25.22 21.43 8.62
CA ILE A 557 25.45 20.25 7.78
C ILE A 557 26.87 20.37 7.19
N PRO A 558 27.79 19.44 7.44
CA PRO A 558 29.15 19.52 6.92
C PRO A 558 29.23 19.19 5.42
N ASP A 559 30.25 19.72 4.74
CA ASP A 559 30.49 19.54 3.30
C ASP A 559 30.79 18.08 2.89
N SER A 560 31.00 17.20 3.88
CA SER A 560 31.15 15.75 3.70
C SER A 560 29.85 15.04 3.29
N ILE A 561 28.69 15.67 3.50
CA ILE A 561 27.39 15.06 3.22
C ILE A 561 27.07 15.08 1.73
N THR A 562 26.74 13.89 1.21
CA THR A 562 26.43 13.65 -0.21
C THR A 562 24.96 13.31 -0.48
N SER A 563 24.20 12.97 0.57
CA SER A 563 22.75 12.73 0.51
C SER A 563 22.02 13.15 1.79
N ILE A 564 20.79 13.64 1.63
CA ILE A 564 19.84 13.94 2.71
C ILE A 564 18.52 13.28 2.30
N GLY A 565 17.98 12.42 3.17
CA GLY A 565 16.82 11.58 2.89
C GLY A 565 15.48 12.31 2.76
N LYS A 566 14.46 11.52 2.40
CA LYS A 566 13.06 11.94 2.34
C LYS A 566 12.57 12.28 3.74
N SER A 567 11.79 13.35 3.85
CA SER A 567 11.28 13.85 5.13
C SER A 567 12.33 14.10 6.22
N ALA A 568 13.63 14.18 5.89
CA ALA A 568 14.70 14.17 6.89
C ALA A 568 14.60 15.31 7.92
N PHE A 569 14.05 16.46 7.55
CA PHE A 569 13.75 17.61 8.43
C PHE A 569 12.26 17.99 8.39
N TYR A 570 11.37 17.05 8.06
CA TYR A 570 9.92 17.26 8.07
C TYR A 570 9.46 17.75 9.44
N ASP A 571 8.66 18.82 9.53
CA ASP A 571 8.17 19.45 10.77
C ASP A 571 9.29 19.77 11.79
N CYS A 572 10.49 20.08 11.30
CA CYS A 572 11.45 20.92 12.04
C CYS A 572 10.91 22.37 12.07
N SER A 573 9.77 22.58 12.71
CA SER A 573 8.98 23.82 12.62
C SER A 573 9.68 25.05 13.23
N GLY A 574 10.64 24.86 14.15
CA GLY A 574 11.52 25.91 14.67
C GLY A 574 12.71 26.27 13.77
N LEU A 575 13.00 25.51 12.70
CA LEU A 575 14.20 25.69 11.87
C LEU A 575 14.14 27.00 11.09
N THR A 576 15.04 27.93 11.41
CA THR A 576 15.04 29.30 10.86
C THR A 576 15.85 29.45 9.58
N SER A 577 16.90 28.63 9.45
CA SER A 577 17.81 28.54 8.32
C SER A 577 18.52 27.17 8.30
N ILE A 578 18.91 26.72 7.10
CA ILE A 578 19.77 25.56 6.89
C ILE A 578 20.62 25.80 5.62
N ASN A 579 21.84 25.28 5.60
CA ASN A 579 22.66 25.19 4.39
C ASN A 579 22.61 23.77 3.83
N ILE A 580 22.36 23.63 2.53
CA ILE A 580 22.52 22.37 1.81
C ILE A 580 23.95 22.36 1.26
N PRO A 581 24.79 21.34 1.57
CA PRO A 581 26.18 21.30 1.09
C PRO A 581 26.26 20.89 -0.38
N ASP A 582 27.31 21.35 -1.06
CA ASP A 582 27.55 21.09 -2.50
C ASP A 582 27.73 19.59 -2.83
N GLY A 583 27.99 18.72 -1.85
CA GLY A 583 28.00 17.27 -2.02
C GLY A 583 26.63 16.68 -2.42
N VAL A 584 25.53 17.37 -2.11
CA VAL A 584 24.16 16.90 -2.36
C VAL A 584 23.72 17.24 -3.80
N SER A 585 23.09 16.28 -4.48
CA SER A 585 22.68 16.41 -5.89
C SER A 585 21.16 16.50 -6.13
N LYS A 586 20.36 16.35 -5.07
CA LYS A 586 18.89 16.42 -5.08
C LYS A 586 18.36 16.90 -3.73
N ILE A 587 17.21 17.56 -3.74
CA ILE A 587 16.35 17.65 -2.55
C ILE A 587 15.28 16.58 -2.73
N GLU A 588 15.20 15.64 -1.81
CA GLU A 588 14.28 14.49 -1.89
C GLU A 588 12.84 14.86 -1.47
N ASP A 589 11.93 13.88 -1.53
CA ASP A 589 10.52 14.10 -1.18
C ASP A 589 10.36 14.57 0.26
N SER A 590 9.60 15.66 0.46
CA SER A 590 9.21 16.22 1.76
C SER A 590 10.35 16.63 2.70
N THR A 591 11.61 16.67 2.25
CA THR A 591 12.81 16.84 3.10
C THR A 591 12.74 18.00 4.09
N PHE A 592 12.13 19.14 3.74
CA PHE A 592 11.94 20.33 4.60
C PHE A 592 10.46 20.71 4.78
N SER A 593 9.54 19.78 4.51
CA SER A 593 8.10 20.02 4.63
C SER A 593 7.73 20.45 6.05
N TYR A 594 6.85 21.45 6.20
CA TYR A 594 6.44 22.07 7.47
C TYR A 594 7.56 22.69 8.32
N CYS A 595 8.75 22.96 7.77
CA CYS A 595 9.72 23.90 8.35
C CYS A 595 9.17 25.35 8.33
N SER A 596 8.17 25.61 9.17
CA SER A 596 7.31 26.81 9.11
C SER A 596 8.03 28.09 9.51
N SER A 597 9.13 28.02 10.27
CA SER A 597 10.02 29.15 10.59
C SER A 597 11.12 29.42 9.55
N LEU A 598 11.25 28.60 8.50
CA LEU A 598 12.35 28.71 7.53
C LEU A 598 12.15 29.96 6.66
N THR A 599 12.95 31.00 6.90
CA THR A 599 12.72 32.34 6.28
C THR A 599 13.27 32.49 4.87
N SER A 600 14.34 31.74 4.58
CA SER A 600 15.06 31.68 3.31
C SER A 600 15.83 30.36 3.24
N ILE A 601 16.14 29.90 2.02
CA ILE A 601 17.07 28.78 1.81
C ILE A 601 17.92 29.03 0.56
N ASN A 602 19.21 28.66 0.66
CA ASN A 602 20.12 28.60 -0.46
C ASN A 602 20.11 27.18 -1.06
N ILE A 603 19.88 27.06 -2.36
CA ILE A 603 19.87 25.80 -3.10
C ILE A 603 21.10 25.81 -4.01
N PRO A 604 22.11 24.94 -3.80
CA PRO A 604 23.37 25.00 -4.55
C PRO A 604 23.22 24.52 -6.00
N ASP A 605 24.12 24.98 -6.88
CA ASP A 605 24.21 24.64 -8.32
C ASP A 605 24.51 23.14 -8.61
N THR A 606 24.51 22.30 -7.58
CA THR A 606 24.62 20.84 -7.66
C THR A 606 23.27 20.14 -7.63
N ILE A 607 22.20 20.82 -7.19
CA ILE A 607 20.85 20.25 -7.10
C ILE A 607 20.23 20.15 -8.50
N THR A 608 19.90 18.91 -8.90
CA THR A 608 19.32 18.59 -10.22
C THR A 608 17.80 18.47 -10.20
N SER A 609 17.20 18.18 -9.03
CA SER A 609 15.76 18.06 -8.85
C SER A 609 15.32 18.43 -7.44
N ILE A 610 14.11 18.99 -7.32
CA ILE A 610 13.41 19.22 -6.05
C ILE A 610 12.22 18.25 -5.97
N GLY A 611 12.17 17.43 -4.91
CA GLY A 611 11.18 16.39 -4.71
C GLY A 611 9.77 16.88 -4.43
N ASN A 612 8.83 15.94 -4.30
CA ASN A 612 7.43 16.22 -4.00
C ASN A 612 7.29 16.75 -2.57
N SER A 613 6.50 17.80 -2.39
CA SER A 613 6.23 18.46 -1.10
C SER A 613 7.49 18.94 -0.35
N ALA A 614 8.65 19.07 -1.02
CA ALA A 614 9.97 19.31 -0.41
C ALA A 614 10.04 20.49 0.58
N PHE A 615 9.30 21.56 0.31
CA PHE A 615 9.12 22.76 1.15
C PHE A 615 7.62 23.06 1.41
N CYS A 616 6.74 22.06 1.24
CA CYS A 616 5.31 22.21 1.48
C CYS A 616 5.07 22.73 2.91
N GLY A 617 4.31 23.80 3.07
CA GLY A 617 4.04 24.38 4.40
C GLY A 617 5.23 25.11 5.05
N CYS A 618 6.30 25.43 4.32
CA CYS A 618 7.31 26.41 4.76
C CYS A 618 6.72 27.83 4.77
N THR A 619 5.81 28.10 5.70
CA THR A 619 5.00 29.34 5.74
C THR A 619 5.82 30.61 5.84
N GLY A 620 6.96 30.57 6.53
CA GLY A 620 7.88 31.71 6.66
C GLY A 620 8.78 31.98 5.45
N LEU A 621 8.79 31.11 4.43
CA LEU A 621 9.71 31.23 3.30
C LEU A 621 9.32 32.40 2.40
N THR A 622 10.04 33.51 2.53
CA THR A 622 9.72 34.78 1.83
C THR A 622 10.15 34.78 0.36
N SER A 623 11.31 34.17 0.09
CA SER A 623 11.91 34.09 -1.24
C SER A 623 12.93 32.96 -1.35
N THR A 624 13.17 32.48 -2.57
CA THR A 624 14.24 31.54 -2.89
C THR A 624 14.69 31.69 -4.36
N THR A 625 15.85 31.14 -4.69
CA THR A 625 16.38 31.09 -6.06
C THR A 625 16.61 29.63 -6.43
N ILE A 626 16.01 29.21 -7.54
CA ILE A 626 16.27 27.89 -8.12
C ILE A 626 17.51 27.99 -9.02
N PRO A 627 18.55 27.16 -8.83
CA PRO A 627 19.77 27.20 -9.64
C PRO A 627 19.57 26.59 -11.04
N ASN A 628 20.45 26.97 -11.98
CA ASN A 628 20.39 26.54 -13.40
C ASN A 628 20.64 25.04 -13.61
N SER A 629 21.01 24.32 -12.55
CA SER A 629 21.16 22.87 -12.50
C SER A 629 19.82 22.13 -12.38
N VAL A 630 18.76 22.78 -11.87
CA VAL A 630 17.47 22.12 -11.62
C VAL A 630 16.72 21.90 -12.93
N ILE A 631 16.34 20.64 -13.17
CA ILE A 631 15.62 20.18 -14.35
C ILE A 631 14.11 20.03 -14.06
N SER A 632 13.76 19.70 -12.81
CA SER A 632 12.38 19.41 -12.38
C SER A 632 12.07 19.81 -10.94
N ILE A 633 10.86 20.31 -10.72
CA ILE A 633 10.28 20.62 -9.41
C ILE A 633 9.03 19.74 -9.22
N GLY A 634 8.97 18.98 -8.12
CA GLY A 634 7.92 18.00 -7.84
C GLY A 634 6.54 18.56 -7.50
N ASN A 635 5.56 17.68 -7.33
CA ASN A 635 4.20 18.02 -6.90
C ASN A 635 4.24 18.69 -5.52
N GLU A 636 3.44 19.73 -5.29
CA GLU A 636 3.32 20.45 -4.01
C GLU A 636 4.65 21.00 -3.43
N ALA A 637 5.74 21.06 -4.22
CA ALA A 637 7.09 21.32 -3.72
C ALA A 637 7.24 22.58 -2.85
N PHE A 638 6.50 23.66 -3.14
CA PHE A 638 6.39 24.89 -2.35
C PHE A 638 4.92 25.23 -2.03
N TYR A 639 4.05 24.22 -1.98
CA TYR A 639 2.63 24.40 -1.65
C TYR A 639 2.47 25.09 -0.28
N ASN A 640 1.60 26.09 -0.20
CA ASN A 640 1.30 26.80 1.06
C ASN A 640 2.54 27.44 1.73
N CYS A 641 3.58 27.80 0.96
CA CYS A 641 4.57 28.80 1.40
C CYS A 641 3.91 30.19 1.42
N SER A 642 3.15 30.48 2.47
CA SER A 642 2.21 31.60 2.54
C SER A 642 2.83 32.99 2.42
N GLU A 643 4.12 33.16 2.69
CA GLU A 643 4.86 34.42 2.53
C GLU A 643 5.72 34.46 1.25
N LEU A 644 5.70 33.41 0.42
CA LEU A 644 6.56 33.31 -0.78
C LEU A 644 6.09 34.28 -1.88
N THR A 645 6.72 35.44 -1.91
CA THR A 645 6.38 36.56 -2.81
C THR A 645 7.29 36.63 -4.04
N SER A 646 8.49 36.07 -3.96
CA SER A 646 9.49 36.10 -5.03
C SER A 646 10.22 34.77 -5.14
N ILE A 647 10.14 34.13 -6.31
CA ILE A 647 10.99 33.01 -6.67
C ILE A 647 11.54 33.22 -8.08
N ASN A 648 12.85 32.98 -8.24
CA ASN A 648 13.48 32.91 -9.55
C ASN A 648 13.57 31.44 -9.99
N ILE A 649 12.97 31.11 -11.14
CA ILE A 649 12.95 29.78 -11.74
C ILE A 649 13.62 29.89 -13.12
N PRO A 650 14.72 29.17 -13.40
CA PRO A 650 15.48 29.30 -14.64
C PRO A 650 14.90 28.47 -15.79
N ASP A 651 15.37 28.75 -17.01
CA ASP A 651 14.97 28.07 -18.26
C ASP A 651 15.36 26.57 -18.29
N SER A 652 16.21 26.10 -17.37
CA SER A 652 16.55 24.68 -17.20
C SER A 652 15.39 23.84 -16.64
N VAL A 653 14.46 24.48 -15.90
CA VAL A 653 13.32 23.79 -15.27
C VAL A 653 12.29 23.44 -16.34
N SER A 654 12.39 22.21 -16.82
CA SER A 654 11.56 21.64 -17.89
C SER A 654 10.27 20.97 -17.40
N LYS A 655 10.14 20.74 -16.08
CA LYS A 655 8.99 20.10 -15.43
C LYS A 655 8.67 20.78 -14.10
N ILE A 656 7.40 21.10 -13.89
CA ILE A 656 6.85 21.63 -12.64
C ILE A 656 5.60 20.81 -12.33
N GLY A 657 5.56 20.16 -11.17
CA GLY A 657 4.48 19.27 -10.76
C GLY A 657 3.20 19.97 -10.32
N LEU A 658 2.14 19.19 -10.13
CA LEU A 658 0.84 19.62 -9.64
C LEU A 658 0.99 20.43 -8.36
N TYR A 659 0.33 21.60 -8.29
CA TYR A 659 0.26 22.44 -7.10
C TYR A 659 1.62 22.87 -6.52
N ALA A 660 2.72 22.75 -7.29
CA ALA A 660 4.09 23.04 -6.83
C ALA A 660 4.26 24.44 -6.21
N PHE A 661 3.41 25.41 -6.58
CA PHE A 661 3.40 26.77 -6.03
C PHE A 661 2.03 27.27 -5.56
N THR A 662 0.97 26.44 -5.53
CA THR A 662 -0.36 26.95 -5.13
C THR A 662 -0.40 27.33 -3.64
N ALA A 663 -1.32 28.23 -3.30
CA ALA A 663 -1.38 28.90 -1.99
C ALA A 663 -0.12 29.73 -1.63
N THR A 664 0.69 30.13 -2.61
CA THR A 664 1.75 31.15 -2.46
C THR A 664 1.30 32.51 -3.03
N PRO A 665 1.74 33.64 -2.44
CA PRO A 665 1.54 34.97 -3.04
C PRO A 665 2.08 35.09 -4.47
N TRP A 666 3.24 34.50 -4.75
CA TRP A 666 3.83 34.48 -6.09
C TRP A 666 2.91 33.83 -7.13
N TRP A 667 2.32 32.67 -6.82
CA TRP A 667 1.38 31.99 -7.71
C TRP A 667 0.09 32.78 -7.91
N ASN A 668 -0.46 33.34 -6.83
CA ASN A 668 -1.68 34.16 -6.93
C ASN A 668 -1.46 35.36 -7.88
N ASN A 669 -0.30 36.02 -7.78
CA ASN A 669 0.10 37.09 -8.70
C ASN A 669 0.39 36.58 -10.13
N LEU A 670 0.92 35.37 -10.27
CA LEU A 670 1.15 34.74 -11.59
C LEU A 670 -0.16 34.43 -12.30
N CYS A 671 -1.21 34.02 -11.58
CA CYS A 671 -2.50 33.62 -12.16
C CYS A 671 -3.48 34.78 -12.35
N GLU A 672 -3.29 35.93 -11.69
CA GLU A 672 -4.28 37.01 -11.66
C GLU A 672 -4.71 37.45 -13.07
N GLY A 673 -6.02 37.36 -13.34
CA GLY A 673 -6.65 37.75 -14.60
C GLY A 673 -6.45 36.79 -15.79
N LYS A 674 -5.48 35.87 -15.76
CA LYS A 674 -5.10 35.05 -16.92
C LYS A 674 -6.02 33.86 -17.16
N ASP A 675 -6.20 33.49 -18.43
CA ASP A 675 -6.82 32.22 -18.84
C ASP A 675 -5.77 31.10 -18.92
N PHE A 676 -4.61 31.39 -19.51
CA PHE A 676 -3.44 30.50 -19.54
C PHE A 676 -2.39 30.96 -18.54
N VAL A 677 -2.05 30.12 -17.58
CA VAL A 677 -0.95 30.32 -16.63
C VAL A 677 0.32 29.76 -17.28
N ILE A 678 1.00 30.60 -18.05
CA ILE A 678 2.26 30.24 -18.73
C ILE A 678 3.44 30.88 -18.00
N PHE A 679 4.49 30.09 -17.76
CA PHE A 679 5.75 30.51 -17.16
C PHE A 679 6.93 29.73 -17.78
N ASN A 680 8.04 30.39 -18.12
CA ASN A 680 9.17 29.84 -18.90
C ASN A 680 8.75 28.96 -20.09
N ASN A 681 7.74 29.41 -20.84
CA ASN A 681 7.10 28.69 -21.95
C ASN A 681 6.40 27.36 -21.61
N ILE A 682 6.32 26.98 -20.33
CA ILE A 682 5.49 25.87 -19.85
C ILE A 682 4.08 26.41 -19.55
N LEU A 683 3.04 25.77 -20.09
CA LEU A 683 1.66 25.99 -19.68
C LEU A 683 1.36 25.16 -18.44
N LEU A 684 1.17 25.81 -17.29
CA LEU A 684 0.99 25.17 -15.98
C LEU A 684 -0.48 24.92 -15.61
N GLU A 685 -1.37 25.86 -15.92
CA GLU A 685 -2.81 25.77 -15.62
C GLU A 685 -3.64 26.51 -16.67
N TYR A 686 -4.80 25.96 -17.03
CA TYR A 686 -5.85 26.64 -17.78
C TYR A 686 -7.04 26.97 -16.87
N ASN A 687 -7.22 28.24 -16.56
CA ASN A 687 -8.22 28.73 -15.62
C ASN A 687 -9.64 28.67 -16.21
N ILE A 688 -10.40 27.63 -15.83
CA ILE A 688 -11.81 27.46 -16.22
C ILE A 688 -12.69 28.48 -15.48
N LYS A 689 -12.75 29.72 -15.98
CA LYS A 689 -13.52 30.82 -15.36
C LYS A 689 -15.03 30.56 -15.26
N ASP A 690 -15.61 29.89 -16.27
CA ASP A 690 -16.97 29.34 -16.23
C ASP A 690 -17.05 28.05 -17.06
N ASN A 691 -17.60 26.97 -16.49
CA ASN A 691 -17.56 25.61 -17.07
C ASN A 691 -18.65 25.39 -18.15
N THR A 692 -18.88 26.39 -19.00
CA THR A 692 -19.97 26.42 -20.00
C THR A 692 -19.58 26.91 -21.39
N GLU A 693 -18.41 27.53 -21.58
CA GLU A 693 -18.06 28.19 -22.87
C GLU A 693 -16.81 27.63 -23.57
N CYS A 694 -16.10 26.68 -22.96
CA CYS A 694 -14.83 26.17 -23.46
C CYS A 694 -14.99 25.15 -24.61
N PHE A 695 -15.51 25.56 -25.77
CA PHE A 695 -15.76 24.65 -26.89
C PHE A 695 -14.48 24.24 -27.64
N SER A 696 -13.57 25.18 -27.89
CA SER A 696 -12.31 24.97 -28.60
C SER A 696 -11.21 25.85 -28.02
N ILE A 697 -10.03 25.27 -27.74
CA ILE A 697 -8.85 25.99 -27.23
C ILE A 697 -7.77 26.05 -28.33
N ASN A 698 -7.06 27.18 -28.43
CA ASN A 698 -5.77 27.25 -29.09
C ASN A 698 -4.72 27.62 -28.04
N ILE A 699 -3.72 26.77 -27.84
CA ILE A 699 -2.60 27.10 -26.94
C ILE A 699 -1.73 28.19 -27.61
N PRO A 700 -1.28 29.23 -26.89
CA PRO A 700 -0.44 30.29 -27.46
C PRO A 700 0.86 29.79 -28.10
N ASP A 701 1.24 30.39 -29.23
CA ASP A 701 2.54 30.14 -29.86
C ASP A 701 3.70 30.46 -28.90
N GLY A 702 4.75 29.66 -28.98
CA GLY A 702 5.93 29.78 -28.10
C GLY A 702 5.88 28.88 -26.87
N VAL A 703 4.72 28.32 -26.49
CA VAL A 703 4.62 27.30 -25.44
C VAL A 703 5.42 26.06 -25.87
N THR A 704 6.36 25.62 -25.04
CA THR A 704 7.28 24.49 -25.28
C THR A 704 6.87 23.22 -24.55
N ALA A 705 6.07 23.32 -23.49
CA ALA A 705 5.57 22.17 -22.74
C ALA A 705 4.14 22.43 -22.23
N ILE A 706 3.32 21.40 -22.22
CA ILE A 706 2.07 21.36 -21.44
C ILE A 706 2.43 20.67 -20.13
N GLY A 707 2.31 21.38 -19.01
CA GLY A 707 2.62 20.87 -17.67
C GLY A 707 1.63 19.81 -17.19
N ASP A 708 1.98 19.19 -16.05
CA ASP A 708 1.12 18.19 -15.42
C ASP A 708 -0.22 18.82 -15.03
N PHE A 709 -1.33 18.09 -15.24
CA PHE A 709 -2.72 18.50 -14.95
C PHE A 709 -3.25 19.79 -15.66
N ALA A 710 -2.53 20.37 -16.62
CA ALA A 710 -2.81 21.73 -17.13
C ALA A 710 -4.25 21.99 -17.66
N PHE A 711 -4.96 20.96 -18.16
CA PHE A 711 -6.37 21.03 -18.56
C PHE A 711 -7.28 20.05 -17.79
N THR A 712 -6.85 19.54 -16.63
CA THR A 712 -7.61 18.57 -15.84
C THR A 712 -9.04 19.04 -15.56
N GLY A 713 -10.01 18.17 -15.84
CA GLY A 713 -11.42 18.46 -15.59
C GLY A 713 -12.07 19.46 -16.56
N CYS A 714 -11.43 19.81 -17.68
CA CYS A 714 -12.02 20.65 -18.74
C CYS A 714 -13.17 19.93 -19.47
N THR A 715 -14.28 19.64 -18.79
CA THR A 715 -15.41 18.84 -19.30
C THR A 715 -16.12 19.46 -20.52
N GLY A 716 -15.98 20.77 -20.73
CA GLY A 716 -16.51 21.47 -21.91
C GLY A 716 -15.64 21.32 -23.17
N LEU A 717 -14.34 21.06 -23.02
CA LEU A 717 -13.34 21.09 -24.10
C LEU A 717 -13.68 20.08 -25.18
N THR A 718 -14.08 20.51 -26.39
CA THR A 718 -14.39 19.57 -27.49
C THR A 718 -13.25 19.35 -28.47
N SER A 719 -12.36 20.34 -28.60
CA SER A 719 -11.16 20.28 -29.46
C SER A 719 -10.07 21.22 -28.94
N ILE A 720 -8.80 20.90 -29.19
CA ILE A 720 -7.66 21.75 -28.85
C ILE A 720 -6.57 21.74 -29.94
N THR A 721 -6.01 22.92 -30.21
CA THR A 721 -4.82 23.10 -31.05
C THR A 721 -3.57 23.24 -30.18
N ILE A 722 -2.61 22.32 -30.37
CA ILE A 722 -1.28 22.36 -29.75
C ILE A 722 -0.28 22.89 -30.81
N PRO A 723 0.50 23.95 -30.53
CA PRO A 723 1.48 24.48 -31.49
C PRO A 723 2.71 23.59 -31.61
N ASN A 724 3.37 23.61 -32.77
CA ASN A 724 4.57 22.82 -33.08
C ASN A 724 5.83 23.20 -32.26
N SER A 725 5.73 24.17 -31.35
CA SER A 725 6.75 24.45 -30.34
C SER A 725 6.72 23.48 -29.15
N VAL A 726 5.59 22.80 -28.90
CA VAL A 726 5.43 21.89 -27.77
C VAL A 726 6.20 20.59 -27.99
N THR A 727 7.12 20.26 -27.07
CA THR A 727 7.94 19.04 -27.09
C THR A 727 7.53 18.00 -26.04
N SER A 728 6.71 18.39 -25.05
CA SER A 728 6.21 17.48 -24.02
C SER A 728 4.77 17.78 -23.59
N ILE A 729 4.06 16.72 -23.20
CA ILE A 729 2.76 16.77 -22.51
C ILE A 729 2.94 16.06 -21.17
N GLY A 730 2.60 16.73 -20.08
CA GLY A 730 2.75 16.25 -18.71
C GLY A 730 1.78 15.14 -18.31
N ASN A 731 1.94 14.66 -17.08
CA ASN A 731 1.04 13.68 -16.47
C ASN A 731 -0.35 14.29 -16.26
N ASP A 732 -1.42 13.50 -16.39
CA ASP A 732 -2.81 13.95 -16.21
C ASP A 732 -3.23 15.18 -17.05
N ALA A 733 -2.42 15.63 -18.04
CA ALA A 733 -2.56 16.95 -18.64
C ALA A 733 -3.94 17.27 -19.25
N PHE A 734 -4.67 16.25 -19.71
CA PHE A 734 -6.06 16.33 -20.18
C PHE A 734 -7.02 15.40 -19.40
N THR A 735 -6.65 14.93 -18.20
CA THR A 735 -7.48 14.02 -17.41
C THR A 735 -8.89 14.57 -17.18
N GLY A 736 -9.90 13.77 -17.52
CA GLY A 736 -11.30 14.16 -17.35
C GLY A 736 -11.82 15.18 -18.38
N CYS A 737 -11.08 15.47 -19.46
CA CYS A 737 -11.56 16.20 -20.64
C CYS A 737 -12.63 15.41 -21.42
N SER A 738 -13.70 15.01 -20.74
CA SER A 738 -14.78 14.16 -21.25
C SER A 738 -15.63 14.81 -22.35
N GLY A 739 -15.41 16.09 -22.67
CA GLY A 739 -15.95 16.74 -23.86
C GLY A 739 -15.16 16.44 -25.15
N LEU A 740 -13.88 16.08 -25.03
CA LEU A 740 -12.89 16.09 -26.11
C LEU A 740 -13.22 15.00 -27.13
N THR A 741 -13.43 15.37 -28.39
CA THR A 741 -13.80 14.41 -29.44
C THR A 741 -12.61 13.98 -30.29
N SER A 742 -11.63 14.85 -30.46
CA SER A 742 -10.41 14.62 -31.25
C SER A 742 -9.30 15.58 -30.80
N ILE A 743 -8.05 15.14 -30.91
CA ILE A 743 -6.87 15.96 -30.66
C ILE A 743 -5.77 15.60 -31.68
N THR A 744 -5.05 16.62 -32.16
CA THR A 744 -3.85 16.44 -33.00
C THR A 744 -2.64 16.78 -32.14
N ILE A 745 -1.83 15.78 -31.81
CA ILE A 745 -0.53 15.98 -31.15
C ILE A 745 0.52 16.23 -32.25
N PRO A 746 1.29 17.33 -32.20
CA PRO A 746 2.28 17.63 -33.24
C PRO A 746 3.52 16.72 -33.14
N ASN A 747 4.19 16.50 -34.28
CA ASN A 747 5.42 15.69 -34.39
C ASN A 747 6.64 16.28 -33.65
N SER A 748 6.49 17.43 -32.99
CA SER A 748 7.46 17.99 -32.05
C SER A 748 7.42 17.32 -30.68
N VAL A 749 6.30 16.69 -30.29
CA VAL A 749 6.12 16.06 -28.97
C VAL A 749 6.90 14.74 -28.90
N ILE A 750 7.84 14.68 -27.97
CA ILE A 750 8.73 13.52 -27.72
C ILE A 750 8.18 12.66 -26.58
N SER A 751 7.52 13.27 -25.58
CA SER A 751 6.97 12.57 -24.41
C SER A 751 5.53 12.97 -24.10
N ILE A 752 4.72 11.97 -23.75
CA ILE A 752 3.37 12.10 -23.18
C ILE A 752 3.40 11.43 -21.81
N GLY A 753 2.98 12.12 -20.75
CA GLY A 753 2.99 11.63 -19.38
C GLY A 753 1.93 10.55 -19.09
N ASP A 754 2.02 9.96 -17.91
CA ASP A 754 1.05 8.98 -17.41
C ASP A 754 -0.31 9.63 -17.18
N ASP A 755 -1.39 8.85 -17.33
CA ASP A 755 -2.79 9.29 -17.26
C ASP A 755 -3.16 10.48 -18.20
N ALA A 756 -2.28 10.95 -19.10
CA ALA A 756 -2.42 12.26 -19.75
C ALA A 756 -3.71 12.51 -20.56
N PHE A 757 -4.43 11.46 -21.00
CA PHE A 757 -5.77 11.56 -21.62
C PHE A 757 -6.83 10.71 -20.89
N ALA A 758 -6.59 10.33 -19.63
CA ALA A 758 -7.48 9.49 -18.85
C ALA A 758 -8.89 10.10 -18.73
N ASN A 759 -9.91 9.26 -18.84
CA ASN A 759 -11.32 9.62 -18.79
C ASN A 759 -11.78 10.63 -19.88
N CYS A 760 -11.03 10.79 -20.98
CA CYS A 760 -11.49 11.47 -22.20
C CYS A 760 -12.54 10.62 -22.95
N SER A 761 -13.69 10.39 -22.30
CA SER A 761 -14.69 9.38 -22.68
C SER A 761 -15.40 9.60 -24.02
N ARG A 762 -15.20 10.77 -24.67
CA ARG A 762 -15.72 11.11 -26.01
C ARG A 762 -14.66 11.13 -27.12
N LEU A 763 -13.38 10.91 -26.79
CA LEU A 763 -12.27 10.95 -27.74
C LEU A 763 -12.39 9.76 -28.70
N THR A 764 -12.72 10.00 -29.97
CA THR A 764 -13.04 8.91 -30.91
C THR A 764 -11.81 8.33 -31.61
N SER A 765 -10.79 9.15 -31.82
CA SER A 765 -9.49 8.78 -32.36
C SER A 765 -8.41 9.74 -31.86
N ILE A 766 -7.18 9.22 -31.81
CA ILE A 766 -5.97 10.01 -31.54
C ILE A 766 -4.82 9.46 -32.39
N THR A 767 -3.92 10.34 -32.82
CA THR A 767 -2.66 9.97 -33.48
C THR A 767 -1.52 10.25 -32.53
N ILE A 768 -0.74 9.21 -32.20
CA ILE A 768 0.49 9.37 -31.41
C ILE A 768 1.61 9.83 -32.37
N PRO A 769 2.42 10.84 -32.00
CA PRO A 769 3.56 11.28 -32.81
C PRO A 769 4.61 10.17 -33.03
N SER A 770 5.24 10.15 -34.21
CA SER A 770 6.30 9.17 -34.51
C SER A 770 7.58 9.33 -33.69
N SER A 771 7.69 10.43 -32.94
CA SER A 771 8.74 10.79 -31.99
C SER A 771 8.57 10.16 -30.60
N VAL A 772 7.38 9.63 -30.27
CA VAL A 772 7.11 9.01 -28.97
C VAL A 772 7.63 7.57 -28.93
N THR A 773 8.50 7.28 -27.95
CA THR A 773 9.15 5.96 -27.78
C THR A 773 8.42 5.02 -26.81
N SER A 774 7.46 5.50 -26.04
CA SER A 774 6.74 4.72 -25.03
C SER A 774 5.34 5.29 -24.81
N ILE A 775 4.34 4.42 -24.64
CA ILE A 775 3.03 4.82 -24.11
C ILE A 775 3.07 4.59 -22.60
N GLY A 776 2.87 5.65 -21.81
CA GLY A 776 2.90 5.62 -20.35
C GLY A 776 1.81 4.75 -19.71
N ASN A 777 1.78 4.72 -18.39
CA ASN A 777 0.73 4.08 -17.62
C ASN A 777 -0.58 4.86 -17.77
N SER A 778 -1.71 4.14 -17.85
CA SER A 778 -3.08 4.68 -17.85
C SER A 778 -3.40 5.81 -18.86
N VAL A 779 -2.54 6.09 -19.86
CA VAL A 779 -2.66 7.28 -20.74
C VAL A 779 -4.05 7.44 -21.37
N PHE A 780 -4.70 6.35 -21.75
CA PHE A 780 -6.06 6.33 -22.31
C PHE A 780 -7.07 5.63 -21.39
N TYR A 781 -6.80 5.52 -20.09
CA TYR A 781 -7.67 4.89 -19.09
C TYR A 781 -9.11 5.41 -19.21
N ARG A 782 -10.06 4.53 -19.53
CA ARG A 782 -11.50 4.83 -19.75
C ARG A 782 -11.77 5.86 -20.85
N CYS A 783 -10.96 5.90 -21.90
CA CYS A 783 -11.33 6.51 -23.19
C CYS A 783 -12.39 5.65 -23.90
N SER A 784 -13.57 5.51 -23.32
CA SER A 784 -14.66 4.64 -23.82
C SER A 784 -15.15 4.97 -25.22
N GLY A 785 -14.89 6.19 -25.71
CA GLY A 785 -15.21 6.62 -27.07
C GLY A 785 -14.19 6.21 -28.13
N LEU A 786 -12.98 5.76 -27.73
CA LEU A 786 -11.86 5.53 -28.64
C LEU A 786 -12.11 4.28 -29.48
N ILE A 787 -12.38 4.46 -30.78
CA ILE A 787 -12.72 3.36 -31.71
C ILE A 787 -11.46 2.69 -32.27
N SER A 788 -10.43 3.50 -32.54
CA SER A 788 -9.16 3.07 -33.12
C SER A 788 -8.02 3.99 -32.72
N ILE A 789 -6.82 3.43 -32.54
CA ILE A 789 -5.57 4.15 -32.34
C ILE A 789 -4.47 3.53 -33.21
N THR A 790 -3.55 4.36 -33.70
CA THR A 790 -2.32 3.91 -34.39
C THR A 790 -1.14 4.07 -33.46
N ILE A 791 -0.45 2.96 -33.14
CA ILE A 791 0.82 2.97 -32.38
C ILE A 791 1.99 3.09 -33.39
N PRO A 792 2.87 4.11 -33.27
CA PRO A 792 4.03 4.27 -34.13
C PRO A 792 5.07 3.17 -33.95
N SER A 793 5.79 2.82 -35.02
CA SER A 793 6.89 1.84 -35.00
C SER A 793 8.18 2.28 -34.28
N GLY A 794 8.11 3.38 -33.54
CA GLY A 794 9.15 3.82 -32.59
C GLY A 794 8.83 3.46 -31.13
N VAL A 795 7.59 3.02 -30.84
CA VAL A 795 7.15 2.68 -29.49
C VAL A 795 7.73 1.32 -29.09
N THR A 796 8.46 1.28 -27.96
CA THR A 796 9.06 0.05 -27.40
C THR A 796 8.31 -0.50 -26.19
N SER A 797 7.47 0.30 -25.53
CA SER A 797 6.69 -0.13 -24.37
C SER A 797 5.28 0.47 -24.33
N ILE A 798 4.36 -0.28 -23.73
CA ILE A 798 3.00 0.14 -23.36
C ILE A 798 2.85 -0.08 -21.85
N GLY A 799 2.55 0.98 -21.10
CA GLY A 799 2.47 0.94 -19.64
C GLY A 799 1.25 0.20 -19.08
N ASN A 800 1.25 0.05 -17.75
CA ASN A 800 0.17 -0.60 -17.01
C ASN A 800 -1.15 0.15 -17.23
N SER A 801 -2.24 -0.60 -17.45
CA SER A 801 -3.61 -0.06 -17.67
C SER A 801 -3.75 0.98 -18.80
N ALA A 802 -2.79 1.09 -19.72
CA ALA A 802 -2.72 2.17 -20.73
C ALA A 802 -4.01 2.38 -21.55
N PHE A 803 -4.75 1.31 -21.87
CA PHE A 803 -6.05 1.34 -22.56
C PHE A 803 -7.19 0.74 -21.72
N TYR A 804 -7.01 0.57 -20.41
CA TYR A 804 -8.01 -0.03 -19.53
C TYR A 804 -9.38 0.65 -19.70
N GLY A 805 -10.42 -0.12 -20.01
CA GLY A 805 -11.78 0.40 -20.20
C GLY A 805 -12.00 1.22 -21.47
N CYS A 806 -11.11 1.12 -22.48
CA CYS A 806 -11.37 1.61 -23.84
C CYS A 806 -12.42 0.73 -24.55
N SER A 807 -13.64 0.68 -24.01
CA SER A 807 -14.70 -0.22 -24.46
C SER A 807 -15.18 0.02 -25.90
N GLY A 808 -14.87 1.18 -26.49
CA GLY A 808 -15.10 1.48 -27.91
C GLY A 808 -14.11 0.83 -28.87
N LEU A 809 -12.93 0.41 -28.41
CA LEU A 809 -11.79 0.03 -29.26
C LEU A 809 -12.08 -1.28 -29.99
N THR A 810 -12.15 -1.25 -31.33
CA THR A 810 -12.57 -2.42 -32.12
C THR A 810 -11.43 -3.30 -32.60
N ALA A 811 -10.26 -2.70 -32.83
CA ALA A 811 -9.04 -3.36 -33.30
C ALA A 811 -7.81 -2.54 -32.89
N ILE A 812 -6.67 -3.19 -32.65
CA ILE A 812 -5.38 -2.52 -32.46
C ILE A 812 -4.22 -3.29 -33.10
N ASN A 813 -3.24 -2.56 -33.64
CA ASN A 813 -2.03 -3.11 -34.22
C ASN A 813 -0.83 -2.69 -33.36
N ILE A 814 -0.23 -3.66 -32.66
CA ILE A 814 0.98 -3.45 -31.85
C ILE A 814 2.20 -3.67 -32.79
N PRO A 815 3.07 -2.67 -33.00
CA PRO A 815 4.19 -2.79 -33.92
C PRO A 815 5.31 -3.67 -33.35
N ASP A 816 6.09 -4.32 -34.23
CA ASP A 816 7.21 -5.22 -33.87
C ASP A 816 8.30 -4.58 -32.98
N SER A 817 8.29 -3.25 -32.81
CA SER A 817 9.17 -2.52 -31.90
C SER A 817 8.82 -2.67 -30.42
N VAL A 818 7.57 -3.04 -30.08
CA VAL A 818 7.13 -3.15 -28.68
C VAL A 818 7.69 -4.42 -28.05
N THR A 819 8.45 -4.27 -26.97
CA THR A 819 9.05 -5.38 -26.18
C THR A 819 8.41 -5.54 -24.80
N PHE A 820 7.53 -4.62 -24.39
CA PHE A 820 6.84 -4.67 -23.09
C PHE A 820 5.39 -4.18 -23.21
N ILE A 821 4.47 -4.90 -22.58
CA ILE A 821 3.06 -4.51 -22.40
C ILE A 821 2.75 -4.73 -20.91
N GLY A 822 2.31 -3.67 -20.23
CA GLY A 822 2.07 -3.67 -18.78
C GLY A 822 0.75 -4.31 -18.35
N ASP A 823 0.62 -4.53 -17.05
CA ASP A 823 -0.51 -5.20 -16.43
C ASP A 823 -1.84 -4.51 -16.74
N HIS A 824 -2.86 -5.30 -17.04
CA HIS A 824 -4.21 -4.83 -17.39
C HIS A 824 -4.27 -3.81 -18.54
N ALA A 825 -3.23 -3.70 -19.39
CA ALA A 825 -3.14 -2.66 -20.43
C ALA A 825 -4.35 -2.59 -21.37
N PHE A 826 -5.04 -3.71 -21.62
CA PHE A 826 -6.24 -3.78 -22.48
C PHE A 826 -7.51 -4.27 -21.75
N ASP A 827 -7.50 -4.36 -20.42
CA ASP A 827 -8.64 -4.86 -19.64
C ASP A 827 -9.91 -4.03 -19.90
N GLY A 828 -11.05 -4.70 -20.08
CA GLY A 828 -12.32 -4.02 -20.33
C GLY A 828 -12.45 -3.34 -21.70
N CYS A 829 -11.54 -3.58 -22.65
CA CYS A 829 -11.73 -3.23 -24.07
C CYS A 829 -12.79 -4.15 -24.73
N SER A 830 -14.05 -4.04 -24.28
CA SER A 830 -15.11 -5.03 -24.55
C SER A 830 -15.50 -5.23 -26.02
N ASN A 831 -15.13 -4.30 -26.91
CA ASN A 831 -15.39 -4.40 -28.35
C ASN A 831 -14.15 -4.85 -29.16
N LEU A 832 -13.03 -5.18 -28.51
CA LEU A 832 -11.78 -5.52 -29.19
C LEU A 832 -11.90 -6.88 -29.88
N THR A 833 -12.13 -6.86 -31.19
CA THR A 833 -12.34 -8.07 -32.01
C THR A 833 -11.05 -8.65 -32.60
N SER A 834 -9.99 -7.85 -32.66
CA SER A 834 -8.68 -8.29 -33.17
C SER A 834 -7.54 -7.48 -32.56
N ILE A 835 -6.44 -8.17 -32.28
CA ILE A 835 -5.16 -7.58 -31.90
C ILE A 835 -4.07 -8.25 -32.75
N THR A 836 -3.19 -7.43 -33.32
CA THR A 836 -1.96 -7.91 -33.97
C THR A 836 -0.80 -7.68 -33.01
N LEU A 837 -0.02 -8.72 -32.74
CA LEU A 837 1.07 -8.71 -31.75
C LEU A 837 2.45 -8.80 -32.44
N PRO A 838 3.53 -8.32 -31.79
CA PRO A 838 4.90 -8.45 -32.28
C PRO A 838 5.35 -9.90 -32.45
N ASN A 839 6.25 -10.15 -33.40
CA ASN A 839 6.87 -11.46 -33.62
C ASN A 839 7.81 -11.85 -32.46
N GLY A 840 7.25 -12.43 -31.39
CA GLY A 840 8.03 -12.94 -30.25
C GLY A 840 7.26 -13.11 -28.95
N PHE A 841 6.06 -12.54 -28.81
CA PHE A 841 5.23 -12.72 -27.61
C PHE A 841 4.68 -14.15 -27.56
N ILE A 842 5.02 -14.88 -26.48
CA ILE A 842 4.58 -16.27 -26.26
C ILE A 842 3.31 -16.32 -25.39
N THR A 843 3.12 -15.32 -24.53
CA THR A 843 1.97 -15.13 -23.64
C THR A 843 1.67 -13.64 -23.46
N ILE A 844 0.41 -13.35 -23.09
CA ILE A 844 -0.07 -12.14 -22.42
C ILE A 844 -0.70 -12.63 -21.11
#